data_AF-A0A9W6PT70-F1
#
_entry.id   AF-A0A9W6PT70-F1
#
_cell.length_a   1.000
_cell.length_b   1.000
_cell.length_c   1.000
_cell.angle_alpha   90.00
_cell.angle_beta   90.00
_cell.angle_gamma   90.00
#
_symmetry.space_group_name_H-M   'P 1'
#
loop_
_entity.id
_entity.type
_entity.pdbx_description
1 polymer ?
#
loop_
_entity_poly.entity_id
_entity_poly.type
_entity_poly.pdbx_seq_one_letter_code
_entity_poly.pdbx_strand_id
1 'polypeptide(L)'
;MTYVGRGRGRRPTAPRTLLAGALLALPVLAVPASQAAPPAGSEAAAHGDPRGAAHGGPGVQDAVSPGVGAMVPSGAPRGRQVRIRHIQGAGHVSPLNGARVTGVPGVVTALTDNGFWMQDPRPDRRDATSEGIFVYTRTRPQVAVADAVRVDGRVSEFRAAGSASADLGRTEIDASAVAVRARGVPLPAPVTLGPKGRRPPRRVTGGATGAAIDVEARRSFDPRRSALDFFESLEGMRVRVQDAVAVGPSRDGRVPVLPAGGAGAGPRTARGGIVLRPGDANTERIVLGDTLAALPAVNVGDRLPGAVDGVLDYGHGTYTVLPTATPRVRGGGLARETTRPQGPDELAVATLTVDGLNPSAPRERFRAVAADIVEGLRSPDLITVAGVQDNSGPDDDGTVAADQTVAELITAISEAGGPAYDWRSVAPRDNADGGEPGANIRVGFLFRTDRGLGFVDRPAAALGDGMGAGAADAGPDPARTAVRALAEGGRARLSLSPGRVAPADPVWNDSRKPLAGEITWRGRRIIVVANHWYAKAGDDQPAFGRYQPPRRPSAWRRAAQARAVARFVRSVRAVQRDADVIVAGDLNEPEFSAPVRYLARRAGLRDLTDELPVAERYTAVSEGNAQALDHILLSPSLARRKHEYDIVHRRSEFADRPVGDRDPAVVRIDMAAPPAPRGAAAPGR
;
A
#
# COMPACT_ATOMS: atom_id res chain seq x y z
N MET A 1 -52.63 -7.88 55.26
CA MET A 1 -52.65 -7.28 56.61
C MET A 1 -51.89 -5.96 56.54
N THR A 2 -52.57 -4.89 56.88
CA THR A 2 -52.21 -3.46 56.82
C THR A 2 -51.05 -3.11 57.76
N TYR A 3 -50.13 -2.21 57.36
CA TYR A 3 -49.84 -0.98 58.12
C TYR A 3 -48.97 0.03 57.33
N VAL A 4 -49.20 1.30 57.63
CA VAL A 4 -48.78 2.55 56.98
C VAL A 4 -47.68 3.23 57.81
N GLY A 5 -46.77 4.02 57.21
CA GLY A 5 -46.04 5.05 58.00
C GLY A 5 -44.78 5.70 57.42
N ARG A 6 -44.97 6.91 56.88
CA ARG A 6 -44.04 8.02 56.51
C ARG A 6 -42.65 8.14 57.19
N GLY A 7 -41.66 8.60 56.41
CA GLY A 7 -41.10 9.95 56.63
C GLY A 7 -39.57 10.18 56.61
N ARG A 8 -39.18 11.17 55.79
CA ARG A 8 -38.00 12.08 55.84
C ARG A 8 -36.68 11.63 55.21
N GLY A 9 -36.25 12.43 54.23
CA GLY A 9 -35.04 12.22 53.45
C GLY A 9 -33.76 12.82 54.05
N ARG A 10 -32.66 12.53 53.36
CA ARG A 10 -31.42 13.30 53.31
C ARG A 10 -30.61 12.83 52.10
N ARG A 11 -30.04 13.79 51.38
CA ARG A 11 -29.09 13.62 50.27
C ARG A 11 -27.88 12.77 50.71
N PRO A 12 -27.24 12.03 49.79
CA PRO A 12 -25.81 11.77 49.88
C PRO A 12 -25.05 12.52 48.78
N THR A 13 -24.21 13.43 49.27
CA THR A 13 -22.84 13.72 48.85
C THR A 13 -22.24 12.84 47.74
N ALA A 14 -21.78 13.50 46.68
CA ALA A 14 -20.77 12.98 45.77
C ALA A 14 -19.36 13.14 46.38
N PRO A 15 -18.47 12.16 46.18
CA PRO A 15 -17.06 12.45 46.00
C PRO A 15 -16.56 11.98 44.64
N ARG A 16 -15.68 12.81 44.10
CA ARG A 16 -14.90 12.63 42.86
C ARG A 16 -14.13 11.31 42.89
N THR A 17 -14.15 10.58 41.79
CA THR A 17 -13.15 9.55 41.49
C THR A 17 -12.44 9.92 40.19
N LEU A 18 -11.15 10.21 40.32
CA LEU A 18 -10.20 10.33 39.22
C LEU A 18 -10.06 8.95 38.55
N LEU A 19 -10.38 8.83 37.26
CA LEU A 19 -9.85 7.76 36.42
C LEU A 19 -8.65 8.31 35.65
N ALA A 20 -7.46 7.87 36.07
CA ALA A 20 -6.25 7.95 35.28
C ALA A 20 -6.37 6.93 34.14
N GLY A 21 -6.56 7.40 32.91
CA GLY A 21 -6.45 6.58 31.70
C GLY A 21 -4.98 6.38 31.37
N ALA A 22 -4.46 5.18 31.65
CA ALA A 22 -3.17 4.75 31.15
C ALA A 22 -3.29 4.45 29.64
N LEU A 23 -2.66 5.28 28.81
CA LEU A 23 -2.39 4.97 27.41
C LEU A 23 -1.36 3.83 27.36
N LEU A 24 -1.79 2.64 26.98
CA LEU A 24 -0.91 1.58 26.48
C LEU A 24 -0.56 1.92 25.02
N ALA A 25 0.66 2.42 24.82
CA ALA A 25 1.27 2.54 23.51
C ALA A 25 1.58 1.12 22.99
N LEU A 26 0.91 0.69 21.93
CA LEU A 26 1.30 -0.48 21.15
C LEU A 26 2.54 -0.11 20.32
N PRO A 27 3.67 -0.84 20.42
CA PRO A 27 4.82 -0.58 19.60
C PRO A 27 4.56 -1.01 18.15
N VAL A 28 4.91 -0.12 17.22
CA VAL A 28 5.07 -0.41 15.80
C VAL A 28 6.16 -1.48 15.68
N LEU A 29 5.79 -2.69 15.27
CA LEU A 29 6.73 -3.78 14.96
C LEU A 29 7.54 -3.40 13.71
N ALA A 30 8.75 -2.88 13.95
CA ALA A 30 9.80 -2.80 12.95
C ALA A 30 10.36 -4.21 12.74
N VAL A 31 10.24 -4.74 11.52
CA VAL A 31 10.93 -5.97 11.11
C VAL A 31 12.44 -5.69 11.08
N PRO A 32 13.29 -6.38 11.87
CA PRO A 32 14.73 -6.18 11.80
C PRO A 32 15.29 -6.79 10.51
N ALA A 33 16.17 -6.06 9.84
CA ALA A 33 16.94 -6.55 8.71
C ALA A 33 17.86 -7.70 9.17
N SER A 34 17.60 -8.91 8.67
CA SER A 34 18.48 -10.07 8.87
C SER A 34 19.82 -9.83 8.17
N GLN A 35 20.90 -9.79 8.96
CA GLN A 35 22.28 -9.77 8.46
C GLN A 35 22.66 -11.19 8.02
N ALA A 36 22.68 -11.43 6.71
CA ALA A 36 23.34 -12.61 6.15
C ALA A 36 24.83 -12.31 5.97
N ALA A 37 25.68 -13.00 6.72
CA ALA A 37 27.13 -12.99 6.54
C ALA A 37 27.54 -13.65 5.20
N PRO A 38 28.54 -13.12 4.47
CA PRO A 38 29.05 -13.77 3.27
C PRO A 38 29.98 -14.96 3.64
N PRO A 39 30.02 -16.04 2.84
CA PRO A 39 30.93 -17.15 3.07
C PRO A 39 32.36 -16.81 2.65
N ALA A 40 33.32 -17.38 3.40
CA ALA A 40 34.76 -17.29 3.20
C ALA A 40 35.32 -18.38 2.27
N GLY A 41 36.49 -18.09 1.67
CA GLY A 41 37.36 -19.00 0.89
C GLY A 41 37.34 -18.70 -0.60
N SER A 42 38.45 -18.52 -1.34
CA SER A 42 39.78 -19.14 -1.20
C SER A 42 40.91 -18.28 -1.78
N GLU A 43 42.07 -18.33 -1.12
CA GLU A 43 43.38 -17.87 -1.59
C GLU A 43 43.91 -18.71 -2.77
N ALA A 44 44.72 -18.07 -3.64
CA ALA A 44 45.91 -18.67 -4.25
C ALA A 44 46.86 -17.55 -4.76
N ALA A 45 48.15 -17.80 -4.55
CA ALA A 45 49.27 -16.85 -4.50
C ALA A 45 49.99 -16.60 -5.85
N ALA A 46 50.82 -15.53 -5.93
CA ALA A 46 52.30 -15.65 -5.97
C ALA A 46 53.03 -14.35 -6.42
N HIS A 47 53.93 -13.89 -5.55
CA HIS A 47 55.28 -13.32 -5.73
C HIS A 47 55.72 -12.46 -6.94
N GLY A 48 56.41 -11.35 -6.61
CA GLY A 48 57.76 -11.07 -7.16
C GLY A 48 58.03 -9.64 -7.68
N ASP A 49 58.68 -8.80 -6.88
CA ASP A 49 59.41 -7.55 -7.26
C ASP A 49 60.90 -7.91 -7.57
N PRO A 50 61.86 -7.04 -8.00
CA PRO A 50 61.85 -5.69 -8.64
C PRO A 50 62.78 -5.59 -9.88
N ARG A 51 62.85 -4.41 -10.55
CA ARG A 51 64.10 -3.65 -10.84
C ARG A 51 63.88 -2.40 -11.72
N GLY A 52 64.65 -1.36 -11.41
CA GLY A 52 64.56 0.02 -11.91
C GLY A 52 65.09 0.29 -13.33
N ALA A 53 64.92 1.54 -13.77
CA ALA A 53 65.98 2.34 -14.39
C ALA A 53 65.52 3.82 -14.52
N ALA A 54 66.44 4.72 -14.17
CA ALA A 54 66.34 6.17 -14.28
C ALA A 54 66.97 6.67 -15.59
N HIS A 55 66.61 7.89 -16.04
CA HIS A 55 67.36 8.90 -16.81
C HIS A 55 66.32 9.96 -17.26
N GLY A 56 66.47 11.28 -17.25
CA GLY A 56 67.52 12.28 -16.99
C GLY A 56 66.93 13.64 -17.50
N GLY A 57 67.19 14.77 -16.82
CA GLY A 57 66.65 16.13 -17.13
C GLY A 57 67.24 16.78 -18.40
N PRO A 58 67.29 18.13 -18.59
CA PRO A 58 67.02 19.29 -17.68
C PRO A 58 65.89 20.22 -18.25
N GLY A 59 65.39 21.33 -17.69
CA GLY A 59 65.85 22.32 -16.71
C GLY A 59 65.91 23.70 -17.38
N VAL A 60 64.97 24.62 -17.06
CA VAL A 60 65.11 26.09 -17.25
C VAL A 60 64.33 26.82 -16.14
N GLN A 61 65.07 27.54 -15.28
CA GLN A 61 64.65 28.72 -14.49
C GLN A 61 65.06 29.95 -15.33
N ASP A 62 64.41 31.12 -15.36
CA ASP A 62 64.19 32.11 -14.31
C ASP A 62 63.34 33.27 -14.87
N ALA A 63 62.60 34.00 -14.01
CA ALA A 63 62.68 35.47 -13.89
C ALA A 63 61.62 36.03 -12.91
N VAL A 64 62.08 36.91 -12.03
CA VAL A 64 61.38 37.55 -10.89
C VAL A 64 61.19 39.05 -11.15
N SER A 65 60.10 39.63 -10.62
CA SER A 65 59.97 40.98 -9.97
C SER A 65 58.76 41.81 -10.46
N PRO A 66 58.29 42.85 -9.73
CA PRO A 66 58.02 42.96 -8.29
C PRO A 66 56.59 43.53 -8.01
N GLY A 67 56.22 43.62 -6.73
CA GLY A 67 54.88 44.00 -6.28
C GLY A 67 54.47 45.47 -6.45
N VAL A 68 53.15 45.68 -6.45
CA VAL A 68 52.50 46.95 -6.14
C VAL A 68 51.42 46.65 -5.10
N GLY A 69 51.57 47.21 -3.90
CA GLY A 69 50.59 47.09 -2.83
C GLY A 69 49.28 47.77 -3.19
N ALA A 70 48.20 47.00 -3.19
CA ALA A 70 46.84 47.53 -3.28
C ALA A 70 46.26 47.66 -1.87
N MET A 71 46.09 48.92 -1.50
CA MET A 71 45.36 49.47 -0.36
C MET A 71 44.04 48.71 -0.11
N VAL A 72 43.86 48.21 1.11
CA VAL A 72 42.59 47.63 1.59
C VAL A 72 41.53 48.72 1.63
N PRO A 73 40.41 48.64 0.88
CA PRO A 73 39.24 49.44 1.19
C PRO A 73 38.54 48.77 2.38
N SER A 74 38.70 49.35 3.56
CA SER A 74 37.89 49.05 4.73
C SER A 74 36.47 49.57 4.48
N GLY A 75 35.63 48.71 3.93
CA GLY A 75 34.22 48.98 3.70
C GLY A 75 33.47 47.67 3.59
N ALA A 76 33.39 46.90 4.68
CA ALA A 76 32.55 45.72 4.73
C ALA A 76 31.10 46.12 4.38
N PRO A 77 30.51 45.62 3.28
CA PRO A 77 29.07 45.74 3.12
C PRO A 77 28.47 44.95 4.30
N ARG A 78 27.67 45.61 5.14
CA ARG A 78 26.94 44.96 6.23
C ARG A 78 26.31 43.68 5.69
N GLY A 79 26.84 42.52 6.11
CA GLY A 79 26.48 41.23 5.55
C GLY A 79 24.97 41.06 5.56
N ARG A 80 24.39 40.78 4.38
CA ARG A 80 22.93 40.61 4.22
C ARG A 80 22.46 39.54 5.21
N GLN A 81 21.59 39.92 6.16
CA GLN A 81 21.03 39.00 7.14
C GLN A 81 20.48 37.73 6.47
N VAL A 82 20.86 36.55 6.99
CA VAL A 82 20.33 35.26 6.53
C VAL A 82 18.83 35.18 6.83
N ARG A 83 18.07 34.64 5.89
CA ARG A 83 16.60 34.53 5.93
C ARG A 83 16.23 33.11 5.57
N ILE A 84 15.01 32.69 5.92
CA ILE A 84 14.57 31.30 5.75
C ILE A 84 14.72 30.83 4.29
N ARG A 85 14.30 31.63 3.30
CA ARG A 85 14.54 31.37 1.87
C ARG A 85 16.00 31.14 1.46
N HIS A 86 16.97 31.72 2.17
CA HIS A 86 18.39 31.49 1.89
C HIS A 86 18.86 30.15 2.47
N ILE A 87 18.19 29.67 3.52
CA ILE A 87 18.42 28.35 4.11
C ILE A 87 17.74 27.29 3.24
N GLN A 88 16.46 27.46 2.92
CA GLN A 88 15.71 26.55 2.06
C GLN A 88 16.35 26.47 0.66
N GLY A 89 16.55 27.62 0.00
CA GLY A 89 17.07 27.66 -1.37
C GLY A 89 16.07 27.10 -2.39
N ALA A 90 16.55 26.94 -3.63
CA ALA A 90 15.79 26.38 -4.75
C ALA A 90 16.40 25.02 -5.15
N GLY A 91 16.27 24.04 -4.26
CA GLY A 91 16.81 22.69 -4.40
C GLY A 91 16.28 21.79 -3.29
N HIS A 92 16.51 20.48 -3.40
CA HIS A 92 16.16 19.48 -2.38
C HIS A 92 17.20 19.32 -1.28
N VAL A 93 18.26 20.14 -1.32
CA VAL A 93 19.29 20.21 -0.29
C VAL A 93 19.60 21.68 -0.09
N SER A 94 19.55 22.12 1.16
CA SER A 94 19.87 23.46 1.57
C SER A 94 21.27 23.87 1.07
N PRO A 95 21.42 25.06 0.43
CA PRO A 95 22.73 25.62 0.11
C PRO A 95 23.55 25.99 1.36
N LEU A 96 22.91 25.99 2.54
CA LEU A 96 23.53 26.25 3.82
C LEU A 96 23.59 24.98 4.69
N ASN A 97 23.35 23.79 4.14
CA ASN A 97 23.44 22.53 4.88
C ASN A 97 24.82 22.41 5.58
N GLY A 98 24.79 22.15 6.88
CA GLY A 98 25.98 22.09 7.74
C GLY A 98 26.53 23.45 8.16
N ALA A 99 26.06 24.58 7.64
CA ALA A 99 26.53 25.91 8.04
C ALA A 99 25.86 26.39 9.35
N ARG A 100 26.54 27.30 10.06
CA ARG A 100 25.95 28.02 11.20
C ARG A 100 25.23 29.27 10.70
N VAL A 101 24.07 29.54 11.29
CA VAL A 101 23.27 30.75 11.03
C VAL A 101 22.97 31.47 12.34
N THR A 102 22.85 32.79 12.27
CA THR A 102 22.64 33.65 13.44
C THR A 102 21.54 34.67 13.15
N GLY A 103 20.62 34.81 14.09
CA GLY A 103 19.62 35.84 14.14
C GLY A 103 18.52 35.71 13.08
N VAL A 104 18.27 34.48 12.58
CA VAL A 104 17.31 34.21 11.50
C VAL A 104 15.91 34.59 11.98
N PRO A 105 15.26 35.61 11.39
CA PRO A 105 13.96 36.07 11.84
C PRO A 105 12.83 35.19 11.29
N GLY A 106 11.81 34.95 12.11
CA GLY A 106 10.58 34.26 11.71
C GLY A 106 9.44 34.46 12.71
N VAL A 107 8.21 34.12 12.32
CA VAL A 107 7.04 34.05 13.20
C VAL A 107 6.70 32.58 13.41
N VAL A 108 6.54 32.16 14.67
CA VAL A 108 6.18 30.78 15.04
C VAL A 108 4.77 30.47 14.54
N THR A 109 4.63 29.41 13.74
CA THR A 109 3.36 29.01 13.10
C THR A 109 2.74 27.76 13.70
N ALA A 110 3.56 26.86 14.25
CA ALA A 110 3.13 25.62 14.92
C ALA A 110 4.21 25.11 15.87
N LEU A 111 3.84 24.26 16.84
CA LEU A 111 4.75 23.69 17.84
C LEU A 111 4.57 22.17 17.94
N THR A 112 5.66 21.49 18.30
CA THR A 112 5.69 20.09 18.71
C THR A 112 6.53 19.95 19.99
N ASP A 113 6.66 18.74 20.52
CA ASP A 113 7.38 18.48 21.78
C ASP A 113 8.89 18.60 21.69
N ASN A 114 9.46 18.71 20.49
CA ASN A 114 10.91 18.82 20.28
C ASN A 114 11.32 19.98 19.35
N GLY A 115 10.39 20.86 19.00
CA GLY A 115 10.64 21.93 18.04
C GLY A 115 9.40 22.72 17.68
N PHE A 116 9.55 23.59 16.69
CA PHE A 116 8.46 24.44 16.18
C PHE A 116 8.71 24.80 14.72
N TRP A 117 7.64 25.10 13.99
CA TRP A 117 7.73 25.70 12.66
C TRP A 117 7.71 27.22 12.80
N MET A 118 8.51 27.90 11.99
CA MET A 118 8.43 29.35 11.82
C MET A 118 8.46 29.75 10.35
N GLN A 119 7.87 30.90 10.03
CA GLN A 119 7.82 31.42 8.66
C GLN A 119 8.22 32.89 8.60
N ASP A 120 8.93 33.28 7.53
CA ASP A 120 9.38 34.64 7.31
C ASP A 120 8.17 35.55 7.01
N PRO A 121 7.93 36.62 7.80
CA PRO A 121 6.81 37.53 7.57
C PRO A 121 7.01 38.47 6.37
N ARG A 122 8.19 38.46 5.73
CA ARG A 122 8.50 39.28 4.53
C ARG A 122 9.03 38.37 3.40
N PRO A 123 8.12 37.70 2.67
CA PRO A 123 8.47 36.73 1.63
C PRO A 123 9.11 37.38 0.40
N ASP A 124 9.92 36.65 -0.35
CA ASP A 124 10.59 37.13 -1.57
C ASP A 124 9.77 36.98 -2.86
N ARG A 125 8.56 36.41 -2.77
CA ARG A 125 7.63 36.15 -3.87
C ARG A 125 8.18 35.21 -4.96
N ARG A 126 9.12 34.33 -4.62
CA ARG A 126 9.61 33.29 -5.53
C ARG A 126 8.97 31.96 -5.19
N ASP A 127 8.23 31.40 -6.15
CA ASP A 127 7.57 30.10 -5.98
C ASP A 127 8.55 28.94 -5.73
N ALA A 128 9.84 29.12 -6.03
CA ALA A 128 10.89 28.11 -5.94
C ALA A 128 11.65 28.09 -4.60
N THR A 129 11.29 28.95 -3.65
CA THR A 129 11.93 28.99 -2.33
C THR A 129 10.86 28.99 -1.25
N SER A 130 11.04 28.13 -0.23
CA SER A 130 10.18 28.17 0.94
C SER A 130 10.55 29.32 1.88
N GLU A 131 9.54 29.91 2.50
CA GLU A 131 9.70 30.90 3.58
C GLU A 131 9.47 30.28 4.96
N GLY A 132 9.13 28.99 5.02
CA GLY A 132 8.91 28.23 6.24
C GLY A 132 10.09 27.31 6.55
N ILE A 133 10.29 26.98 7.82
CA ILE A 133 11.33 26.06 8.27
C ILE A 133 10.95 25.42 9.61
N PHE A 134 11.38 24.17 9.80
CA PHE A 134 11.33 23.54 11.11
C PHE A 134 12.56 23.92 11.94
N VAL A 135 12.34 24.25 13.21
CA VAL A 135 13.38 24.57 14.18
C VAL A 135 13.39 23.47 15.24
N TYR A 136 14.44 22.67 15.24
CA TYR A 136 14.63 21.59 16.19
C TYR A 136 15.27 22.11 17.47
N THR A 137 14.61 21.89 18.61
CA THR A 137 15.05 22.36 19.94
C THR A 137 15.36 21.22 20.90
N ARG A 138 15.30 19.95 20.45
CA ARG A 138 15.45 18.69 21.23
C ARG A 138 14.37 18.45 22.29
N THR A 139 13.88 19.51 22.89
CA THR A 139 12.88 19.55 23.96
C THR A 139 11.80 20.54 23.61
N ARG A 140 10.72 20.54 24.41
CA ARG A 140 9.57 21.41 24.16
C ARG A 140 10.01 22.88 24.20
N PRO A 141 9.81 23.65 23.12
CA PRO A 141 10.31 25.02 23.05
C PRO A 141 9.50 25.97 23.94
N GLN A 142 10.16 26.98 24.51
CA GLN A 142 9.55 28.01 25.38
C GLN A 142 9.03 29.22 24.58
N VAL A 143 8.40 28.96 23.43
CA VAL A 143 7.76 29.97 22.57
C VAL A 143 6.27 29.64 22.41
N ALA A 144 5.49 30.56 21.87
CA ALA A 144 4.10 30.35 21.51
C ALA A 144 3.88 30.60 20.02
N VAL A 145 2.81 30.04 19.46
CA VAL A 145 2.32 30.45 18.13
C VAL A 145 2.15 31.96 18.12
N ALA A 146 2.47 32.61 17.00
CA ALA A 146 2.46 34.06 16.84
C ALA A 146 3.55 34.82 17.63
N ASP A 147 4.54 34.15 18.21
CA ASP A 147 5.78 34.82 18.64
C ASP A 147 6.65 35.15 17.42
N ALA A 148 7.15 36.38 17.34
CA ALA A 148 8.23 36.76 16.42
C ALA A 148 9.57 36.45 17.09
N VAL A 149 10.38 35.59 16.47
CA VAL A 149 11.62 35.06 17.04
C VAL A 149 12.83 35.38 16.17
N ARG A 150 14.02 35.27 16.78
CA ARG A 150 15.31 35.13 16.09
C ARG A 150 15.95 33.82 16.54
N VAL A 151 16.39 33.02 15.57
CA VAL A 151 16.98 31.71 15.82
C VAL A 151 18.44 31.69 15.40
N ASP A 152 19.29 31.16 16.28
CA ASP A 152 20.67 30.80 16.02
C ASP A 152 20.78 29.28 15.99
N GLY A 153 21.61 28.72 15.12
CA GLY A 153 21.77 27.27 15.07
C GLY A 153 22.62 26.78 13.92
N ARG A 154 22.61 25.47 13.70
CA ARG A 154 23.20 24.81 12.53
C ARG A 154 22.07 24.34 11.60
N VAL A 155 22.22 24.59 10.31
CA VAL A 155 21.30 24.05 9.30
C VAL A 155 21.64 22.59 9.03
N SER A 156 20.63 21.73 8.90
CA SER A 156 20.80 20.31 8.58
C SER A 156 19.67 19.76 7.72
N GLU A 157 19.99 18.72 6.95
CA GLU A 157 19.01 17.85 6.29
C GLU A 157 18.67 16.66 7.20
N PHE A 158 17.47 16.64 7.75
CA PHE A 158 17.00 15.55 8.61
C PHE A 158 16.22 14.50 7.81
N ARG A 159 16.54 13.21 7.97
CA ARG A 159 15.81 12.09 7.36
C ARG A 159 15.12 11.24 8.41
N ALA A 160 13.79 11.29 8.44
CA ALA A 160 12.97 10.56 9.42
C ALA A 160 13.16 9.03 9.35
N ALA A 161 13.33 8.47 8.15
CA ALA A 161 13.58 7.04 7.95
C ALA A 161 15.08 6.63 8.07
N GLY A 162 15.95 7.53 8.54
CA GLY A 162 17.38 7.31 8.67
C GLY A 162 18.19 7.68 7.41
N SER A 163 19.51 7.81 7.57
CA SER A 163 20.41 8.37 6.55
C SER A 163 20.57 7.49 5.29
N ALA A 164 20.35 6.19 5.41
CA ALA A 164 20.41 5.22 4.29
C ALA A 164 19.08 5.10 3.52
N SER A 165 18.01 5.75 3.98
CA SER A 165 16.70 5.67 3.34
C SER A 165 16.65 6.40 1.99
N ALA A 166 15.66 6.04 1.18
CA ALA A 166 15.36 6.72 -0.09
C ALA A 166 14.40 7.92 0.05
N ASP A 167 14.10 8.33 1.29
CA ASP A 167 13.34 9.54 1.59
C ASP A 167 14.16 10.78 1.20
N LEU A 168 13.53 11.94 1.00
CA LEU A 168 14.19 13.24 0.98
C LEU A 168 14.66 13.67 2.38
N GLY A 169 15.59 14.63 2.43
CA GLY A 169 15.85 15.40 3.63
C GLY A 169 14.73 16.40 3.89
N ARG A 170 14.50 16.72 5.15
CA ARG A 170 13.76 17.90 5.58
C ARG A 170 14.76 18.95 6.06
N THR A 171 14.70 20.15 5.51
CA THR A 171 15.59 21.24 5.91
C THR A 171 15.16 21.79 7.27
N GLU A 172 16.07 21.77 8.25
CA GLU A 172 15.80 22.28 9.60
C GLU A 172 16.97 23.11 10.17
N ILE A 173 16.66 23.92 11.18
CA ILE A 173 17.68 24.55 12.03
C ILE A 173 17.75 23.78 13.35
N ASP A 174 18.88 23.11 13.60
CA ASP A 174 19.25 22.62 14.92
C ASP A 174 19.63 23.82 15.79
N ALA A 175 18.68 24.26 16.62
CA ALA A 175 18.75 25.52 17.33
C ALA A 175 19.73 25.46 18.51
N SER A 176 20.63 26.45 18.58
CA SER A 176 21.45 26.73 19.76
C SER A 176 20.87 27.83 20.65
N ALA A 177 20.08 28.75 20.07
CA ALA A 177 19.38 29.79 20.81
C ALA A 177 18.12 30.24 20.08
N VAL A 178 17.08 30.58 20.84
CA VAL A 178 15.83 31.16 20.34
C VAL A 178 15.50 32.39 21.18
N ALA A 179 15.42 33.56 20.53
CA ALA A 179 15.10 34.83 21.20
C ALA A 179 13.76 35.39 20.72
N VAL A 180 12.78 35.48 21.62
CA VAL A 180 11.49 36.13 21.37
C VAL A 180 11.68 37.65 21.29
N ARG A 181 11.17 38.27 20.23
CA ARG A 181 11.26 39.72 19.97
C ARG A 181 9.92 40.42 20.12
N ALA A 182 8.83 39.75 19.82
CA ALA A 182 7.47 40.20 20.05
C ALA A 182 6.55 38.99 20.23
N ARG A 183 5.42 39.18 20.91
CA ARG A 183 4.40 38.15 21.13
C ARG A 183 3.09 38.54 20.44
N GLY A 184 2.32 37.55 20.00
CA GLY A 184 0.98 37.78 19.43
C GLY A 184 0.96 38.58 18.13
N VAL A 185 2.00 38.48 17.30
CA VAL A 185 2.02 39.14 15.98
C VAL A 185 1.13 38.39 14.98
N PRO A 186 0.59 39.06 13.94
CA PRO A 186 -0.18 38.36 12.91
C PRO A 186 0.63 37.22 12.26
N LEU A 187 -0.01 36.06 12.07
CA LEU A 187 0.59 34.95 11.35
C LEU A 187 0.72 35.28 9.86
N PRO A 188 1.80 34.81 9.19
CA PRO A 188 1.86 34.83 7.73
C PRO A 188 0.64 34.16 7.09
N ALA A 189 0.12 34.76 6.02
CA ALA A 189 -1.04 34.22 5.30
C ALA A 189 -0.71 32.84 4.70
N PRO A 190 -1.64 31.87 4.78
CA PRO A 190 -1.41 30.53 4.24
C PRO A 190 -1.43 30.51 2.71
N VAL A 191 -0.58 29.69 2.11
CA VAL A 191 -0.65 29.39 0.67
C VAL A 191 -1.82 28.44 0.41
N THR A 192 -2.79 28.86 -0.41
CA THR A 192 -3.91 27.99 -0.78
C THR A 192 -3.46 26.94 -1.80
N LEU A 193 -3.70 25.66 -1.50
CA LEU A 193 -3.42 24.53 -2.37
C LEU A 193 -4.66 24.18 -3.22
N GLY A 194 -4.42 23.80 -4.47
CA GLY A 194 -5.45 23.32 -5.38
C GLY A 194 -5.99 24.39 -6.33
N PRO A 195 -7.21 24.20 -6.87
CA PRO A 195 -7.68 24.93 -8.03
C PRO A 195 -7.69 26.45 -7.95
N LYS A 196 -7.97 26.98 -6.75
CA LYS A 196 -8.07 28.42 -6.45
C LYS A 196 -6.74 29.02 -5.97
N GLY A 197 -5.66 28.25 -6.00
CA GLY A 197 -4.34 28.68 -5.56
C GLY A 197 -3.23 27.97 -6.32
N ARG A 198 -2.18 27.53 -5.62
CA ARG A 198 -1.06 26.81 -6.20
C ARG A 198 -1.44 25.34 -6.46
N ARG A 199 -1.21 24.85 -7.69
CA ARG A 199 -1.48 23.46 -8.09
C ARG A 199 -0.19 22.70 -8.31
N PRO A 200 -0.02 21.48 -7.74
CA PRO A 200 1.11 20.64 -8.07
C PRO A 200 1.02 20.19 -9.54
N PRO A 201 2.14 20.16 -10.29
CA PRO A 201 2.20 19.53 -11.61
C PRO A 201 1.83 18.04 -11.55
N ARG A 202 1.24 17.50 -12.61
CA ARG A 202 0.84 16.06 -12.67
C ARG A 202 2.02 15.09 -12.60
N ARG A 203 3.19 15.51 -13.08
CA ARG A 203 4.40 14.68 -13.06
C ARG A 203 5.10 14.85 -11.72
N VAL A 204 5.46 13.73 -11.10
CA VAL A 204 6.30 13.76 -9.89
C VAL A 204 7.61 14.49 -10.18
N THR A 205 8.26 14.19 -11.31
CA THR A 205 9.44 14.92 -11.80
C THR A 205 9.28 15.42 -13.23
N GLY A 206 9.88 16.58 -13.52
CA GLY A 206 9.77 17.27 -14.81
C GLY A 206 10.57 16.70 -15.99
N GLY A 207 11.16 15.49 -15.91
CA GLY A 207 12.02 15.02 -17.00
C GLY A 207 12.63 13.60 -16.95
N ALA A 208 12.29 12.73 -16.00
CA ALA A 208 12.88 11.39 -15.94
C ALA A 208 12.01 10.34 -16.65
N THR A 209 12.33 10.03 -17.92
CA THR A 209 11.97 8.74 -18.53
C THR A 209 13.25 7.94 -18.70
N GLY A 210 13.53 6.99 -17.80
CA GLY A 210 14.78 6.22 -17.84
C GLY A 210 15.20 5.69 -16.47
N ALA A 211 16.52 5.50 -16.29
CA ALA A 211 17.11 5.07 -15.03
C ALA A 211 16.77 6.05 -13.89
N ALA A 212 16.64 5.52 -12.67
CA ALA A 212 16.39 6.32 -11.48
C ALA A 212 17.50 7.35 -11.28
N ILE A 213 17.14 8.63 -11.23
CA ILE A 213 18.04 9.73 -10.91
C ILE A 213 17.91 10.12 -9.45
N ASP A 214 19.01 10.53 -8.82
CA ASP A 214 19.01 11.16 -7.50
C ASP A 214 18.63 12.64 -7.64
N VAL A 215 17.49 13.05 -7.09
CA VAL A 215 17.00 14.43 -7.20
C VAL A 215 17.77 15.42 -6.35
N GLU A 216 18.45 14.97 -5.30
CA GLU A 216 19.26 15.82 -4.42
C GLU A 216 20.62 16.17 -5.03
N ALA A 217 21.07 15.39 -6.02
CA ALA A 217 22.27 15.66 -6.79
C ALA A 217 22.01 16.59 -8.00
N ARG A 218 20.75 17.00 -8.23
CA ARG A 218 20.37 17.80 -9.40
C ARG A 218 20.55 19.29 -9.16
N ARG A 219 20.95 19.99 -10.22
CA ARG A 219 21.02 21.46 -10.26
C ARG A 219 19.73 22.12 -10.75
N SER A 220 18.78 21.34 -11.29
CA SER A 220 17.51 21.87 -11.79
C SER A 220 16.41 21.70 -10.74
N PHE A 221 15.72 22.79 -10.44
CA PHE A 221 14.59 22.86 -9.52
C PHE A 221 13.52 23.77 -10.13
N ASP A 222 12.38 23.21 -10.51
CA ASP A 222 11.27 23.91 -11.16
C ASP A 222 9.90 23.43 -10.61
N PRO A 223 9.34 24.13 -9.61
CA PRO A 223 8.05 23.77 -9.00
C PRO A 223 6.86 23.88 -9.97
N ARG A 224 7.04 24.43 -11.17
CA ARG A 224 5.98 24.50 -12.20
C ARG A 224 5.94 23.25 -13.08
N ARG A 225 6.98 22.42 -13.06
CA ARG A 225 7.10 21.21 -13.89
C ARG A 225 7.22 19.91 -13.10
N SER A 226 7.56 20.00 -11.82
CA SER A 226 7.82 18.87 -10.93
C SER A 226 6.96 18.99 -9.66
N ALA A 227 6.16 17.96 -9.36
CA ALA A 227 5.40 17.92 -8.11
C ALA A 227 6.32 17.80 -6.89
N LEU A 228 7.44 17.10 -7.03
CA LEU A 228 8.46 16.99 -5.98
C LEU A 228 8.98 18.39 -5.60
N ASP A 229 9.46 19.15 -6.60
CA ASP A 229 9.97 20.52 -6.41
C ASP A 229 8.85 21.47 -5.94
N PHE A 230 7.61 21.25 -6.37
CA PHE A 230 6.45 22.01 -5.92
C PHE A 230 6.24 21.89 -4.40
N PHE A 231 6.20 20.67 -3.87
CA PHE A 231 5.99 20.46 -2.44
C PHE A 231 7.23 20.85 -1.63
N GLU A 232 8.44 20.58 -2.15
CA GLU A 232 9.69 21.05 -1.55
C GLU A 232 9.70 22.59 -1.40
N SER A 233 9.25 23.32 -2.42
CA SER A 233 9.18 24.79 -2.38
C SER A 233 8.19 25.36 -1.35
N LEU A 234 7.42 24.49 -0.70
CA LEU A 234 6.44 24.83 0.33
C LEU A 234 6.78 24.21 1.69
N GLU A 235 7.91 23.50 1.82
CA GLU A 235 8.30 22.80 3.05
C GLU A 235 8.33 23.76 4.25
N GLY A 236 7.64 23.39 5.33
CA GLY A 236 7.51 24.17 6.55
C GLY A 236 6.59 25.40 6.45
N MET A 237 6.06 25.73 5.27
CA MET A 237 5.17 26.87 5.10
C MET A 237 3.77 26.57 5.63
N ARG A 238 3.08 27.63 6.08
CA ARG A 238 1.65 27.60 6.36
C ARG A 238 0.88 27.46 5.05
N VAL A 239 0.04 26.44 4.94
CA VAL A 239 -0.77 26.12 3.77
C VAL A 239 -2.24 25.97 4.14
N ARG A 240 -3.12 26.06 3.14
CA ARG A 240 -4.57 25.91 3.27
C ARG A 240 -5.11 24.97 2.21
N VAL A 241 -5.88 23.97 2.64
CA VAL A 241 -6.75 23.17 1.76
C VAL A 241 -8.17 23.64 1.97
N GLN A 242 -8.84 24.10 0.91
CA GLN A 242 -10.19 24.67 0.98
C GLN A 242 -11.22 23.67 0.47
N ASP A 243 -12.32 23.48 1.21
CA ASP A 243 -13.48 22.65 0.85
C ASP A 243 -13.07 21.25 0.38
N ALA A 244 -12.30 20.54 1.20
CA ALA A 244 -11.68 19.30 0.79
C ALA A 244 -12.70 18.14 0.70
N VAL A 245 -12.37 17.11 -0.07
CA VAL A 245 -13.09 15.82 -0.10
C VAL A 245 -12.09 14.69 0.14
N ALA A 246 -12.44 13.75 1.03
CA ALA A 246 -11.65 12.57 1.29
C ALA A 246 -11.67 11.63 0.07
N VAL A 247 -10.49 11.16 -0.33
CA VAL A 247 -10.32 10.22 -1.45
C VAL A 247 -9.79 8.87 -1.02
N GLY A 248 -9.48 8.74 0.26
CA GLY A 248 -9.26 7.50 0.98
C GLY A 248 -9.76 7.66 2.41
N PRO A 249 -10.13 6.55 3.07
CA PRO A 249 -10.54 6.59 4.46
C PRO A 249 -9.37 6.94 5.40
N SER A 250 -9.69 7.41 6.60
CA SER A 250 -8.68 7.63 7.65
C SER A 250 -7.91 6.33 7.93
N ARG A 251 -6.58 6.43 8.03
CA ARG A 251 -5.69 5.31 8.34
C ARG A 251 -4.37 5.83 8.92
N ASP A 252 -3.89 5.21 9.99
CA ASP A 252 -2.54 5.47 10.53
C ASP A 252 -2.25 6.97 10.75
N GLY A 253 -3.21 7.69 11.33
CA GLY A 253 -3.12 9.14 11.59
C GLY A 253 -3.18 10.03 10.34
N ARG A 254 -3.55 9.47 9.18
CA ARG A 254 -3.57 10.18 7.89
C ARG A 254 -4.94 10.18 7.23
N VAL A 255 -5.21 11.25 6.49
CA VAL A 255 -6.39 11.39 5.62
C VAL A 255 -5.99 11.98 4.27
N PRO A 256 -6.02 11.20 3.18
CA PRO A 256 -5.80 11.72 1.84
C PRO A 256 -7.04 12.45 1.32
N VAL A 257 -6.87 13.69 0.87
CA VAL A 257 -7.93 14.56 0.38
C VAL A 257 -7.60 15.19 -0.97
N LEU A 258 -8.64 15.66 -1.66
CA LEU A 258 -8.49 16.62 -2.74
C LEU A 258 -9.06 17.98 -2.35
N PRO A 259 -8.40 19.09 -2.71
CA PRO A 259 -8.94 20.44 -2.52
C PRO A 259 -10.18 20.68 -3.40
N ALA A 260 -10.99 21.66 -3.03
CA ALA A 260 -12.13 22.19 -3.78
C ALA A 260 -13.10 21.09 -4.27
N GLY A 261 -13.40 20.12 -3.41
CA GLY A 261 -14.29 19.00 -3.72
C GLY A 261 -13.80 18.09 -4.84
N GLY A 262 -12.51 18.14 -5.19
CA GLY A 262 -11.94 17.39 -6.31
C GLY A 262 -12.04 18.09 -7.67
N ALA A 263 -12.43 19.37 -7.72
CA ALA A 263 -12.46 20.12 -8.96
C ALA A 263 -11.09 20.13 -9.66
N GLY A 264 -11.05 19.76 -10.95
CA GLY A 264 -9.80 19.74 -11.73
C GLY A 264 -8.84 18.58 -11.42
N ALA A 265 -9.25 17.62 -10.58
CA ALA A 265 -8.52 16.38 -10.39
C ALA A 265 -8.67 15.43 -11.59
N GLY A 266 -7.83 14.39 -11.63
CA GLY A 266 -7.96 13.29 -12.57
C GLY A 266 -9.26 12.48 -12.41
N PRO A 267 -9.44 11.44 -13.24
CA PRO A 267 -10.56 10.51 -13.16
C PRO A 267 -10.85 10.05 -11.73
N ARG A 268 -12.11 10.22 -11.33
CA ARG A 268 -12.62 9.89 -10.00
C ARG A 268 -13.26 8.51 -10.04
N THR A 269 -13.30 7.82 -8.90
CA THR A 269 -14.18 6.65 -8.75
C THR A 269 -15.63 7.12 -8.70
N ALA A 270 -16.59 6.25 -9.00
CA ALA A 270 -18.01 6.60 -8.93
C ALA A 270 -18.43 7.00 -7.50
N ARG A 271 -17.64 6.56 -6.51
CA ARG A 271 -17.91 6.69 -5.08
C ARG A 271 -17.09 7.78 -4.40
N GLY A 272 -16.39 8.61 -5.17
CA GLY A 272 -15.72 9.83 -4.68
C GLY A 272 -14.21 9.68 -4.40
N GLY A 273 -13.61 8.54 -4.72
CA GLY A 273 -12.17 8.30 -4.71
C GLY A 273 -11.46 8.85 -5.95
N ILE A 274 -10.15 8.65 -6.06
CA ILE A 274 -9.36 9.01 -7.26
C ILE A 274 -8.63 7.78 -7.80
N VAL A 275 -8.71 7.58 -9.12
CA VAL A 275 -8.19 6.37 -9.77
C VAL A 275 -6.69 6.50 -10.02
N LEU A 276 -5.91 5.51 -9.58
CA LEU A 276 -4.49 5.39 -9.94
C LEU A 276 -4.36 5.04 -11.43
N ARG A 277 -3.45 5.72 -12.14
CA ARG A 277 -3.28 5.50 -13.58
C ARG A 277 -1.80 5.27 -13.93
N PRO A 278 -1.51 4.59 -15.06
CA PRO A 278 -0.15 4.45 -15.55
C PRO A 278 0.54 5.81 -15.69
N GLY A 279 1.66 5.99 -14.97
CA GLY A 279 2.46 7.22 -15.04
C GLY A 279 1.85 8.46 -14.39
N ASP A 280 0.74 8.32 -13.66
CA ASP A 280 0.10 9.40 -12.92
C ASP A 280 -0.13 8.95 -11.47
N ALA A 281 0.65 9.53 -10.55
CA ALA A 281 0.59 9.21 -9.13
C ALA A 281 -0.53 9.98 -8.38
N ASN A 282 -1.34 10.75 -9.11
CA ASN A 282 -2.34 11.68 -8.59
C ASN A 282 -1.71 12.71 -7.64
N THR A 283 -0.77 13.50 -8.16
CA THR A 283 0.00 14.48 -7.38
C THR A 283 -0.86 15.64 -6.84
N GLU A 284 -2.08 15.81 -7.34
CA GLU A 284 -3.09 16.72 -6.80
C GLU A 284 -3.65 16.31 -5.42
N ARG A 285 -3.40 15.07 -5.00
CA ARG A 285 -3.79 14.56 -3.69
C ARG A 285 -2.93 15.18 -2.60
N ILE A 286 -3.57 15.64 -1.53
CA ILE A 286 -2.93 16.17 -0.34
C ILE A 286 -3.17 15.19 0.81
N VAL A 287 -2.11 14.83 1.53
CA VAL A 287 -2.24 14.00 2.74
C VAL A 287 -2.30 14.91 3.95
N LEU A 288 -3.35 14.77 4.75
CA LEU A 288 -3.43 15.39 6.08
C LEU A 288 -2.83 14.43 7.11
N GLY A 289 -2.11 14.96 8.11
CA GLY A 289 -1.55 14.20 9.23
C GLY A 289 -2.00 14.74 10.57
N ASP A 290 -2.07 13.88 11.59
CA ASP A 290 -2.65 14.19 12.90
C ASP A 290 -1.67 14.74 13.95
N THR A 291 -0.40 14.93 13.58
CA THR A 291 0.68 15.29 14.51
C THR A 291 0.40 16.57 15.32
N LEU A 292 -0.27 17.56 14.72
CA LEU A 292 -0.58 18.84 15.38
C LEU A 292 -2.02 18.94 15.90
N ALA A 293 -2.94 18.19 15.30
CA ALA A 293 -4.33 18.15 15.69
C ALA A 293 -4.95 16.82 15.27
N ALA A 294 -5.76 16.24 16.15
CA ALA A 294 -6.47 15.00 15.83
C ALA A 294 -7.28 15.14 14.54
N LEU A 295 -7.19 14.14 13.67
CA LEU A 295 -8.02 14.03 12.49
C LEU A 295 -9.28 13.22 12.79
N PRO A 296 -10.45 13.66 12.31
CA PRO A 296 -11.67 12.87 12.41
C PRO A 296 -11.57 11.60 11.55
N ALA A 297 -12.26 10.54 11.97
CA ALA A 297 -12.48 9.38 11.11
C ALA A 297 -13.36 9.79 9.92
N VAL A 298 -12.90 9.51 8.71
CA VAL A 298 -13.64 9.80 7.47
C VAL A 298 -13.60 8.61 6.53
N ASN A 299 -14.67 8.46 5.75
CA ASN A 299 -14.76 7.54 4.63
C ASN A 299 -14.46 8.27 3.31
N VAL A 300 -14.27 7.53 2.23
CA VAL A 300 -14.20 8.12 0.88
C VAL A 300 -15.46 8.94 0.60
N GLY A 301 -15.30 10.12 0.02
CA GLY A 301 -16.40 11.02 -0.33
C GLY A 301 -16.87 11.95 0.79
N ASP A 302 -16.48 11.71 2.05
CA ASP A 302 -16.70 12.66 3.14
C ASP A 302 -16.03 14.01 2.83
N ARG A 303 -16.65 15.09 3.29
CA ARG A 303 -16.19 16.45 3.00
C ARG A 303 -15.67 17.14 4.25
N LEU A 304 -14.62 17.91 4.06
CA LEU A 304 -14.05 18.82 5.06
C LEU A 304 -14.35 20.25 4.61
N PRO A 305 -15.56 20.78 4.90
CA PRO A 305 -15.98 22.10 4.41
C PRO A 305 -15.17 23.22 5.06
N GLY A 306 -14.93 24.30 4.30
CA GLY A 306 -14.17 25.44 4.77
C GLY A 306 -12.66 25.25 4.65
N ALA A 307 -11.91 26.04 5.42
CA ALA A 307 -10.46 26.03 5.38
C ALA A 307 -9.87 25.00 6.37
N VAL A 308 -8.97 24.17 5.87
CA VAL A 308 -8.05 23.36 6.68
C VAL A 308 -6.67 24.00 6.60
N ASP A 309 -6.33 24.78 7.63
CA ASP A 309 -5.04 25.46 7.76
C ASP A 309 -4.03 24.57 8.49
N GLY A 310 -2.83 24.44 7.94
CA GLY A 310 -1.76 23.63 8.52
C GLY A 310 -0.37 24.10 8.11
N VAL A 311 0.65 23.37 8.54
CA VAL A 311 2.02 23.49 8.00
C VAL A 311 2.30 22.30 7.11
N LEU A 312 3.00 22.51 5.99
CA LEU A 312 3.47 21.40 5.15
C LEU A 312 4.75 20.83 5.77
N ASP A 313 4.79 19.53 6.02
CA ASP A 313 5.94 18.81 6.53
C ASP A 313 6.31 17.65 5.59
N TYR A 314 7.51 17.11 5.75
CA TYR A 314 7.97 15.94 5.01
C TYR A 314 8.57 14.89 5.96
N GLY A 315 8.20 13.64 5.77
CA GLY A 315 8.79 12.51 6.47
C GLY A 315 8.22 11.18 5.98
N HIS A 316 9.01 10.09 6.13
CA HIS A 316 8.61 8.74 5.73
C HIS A 316 8.08 8.68 4.29
N GLY A 317 8.80 9.32 3.37
CA GLY A 317 8.50 9.29 1.94
C GLY A 317 7.32 10.15 1.46
N THR A 318 6.70 10.96 2.32
CA THR A 318 5.44 11.65 2.02
C THR A 318 5.40 13.09 2.53
N TYR A 319 4.99 14.03 1.68
CA TYR A 319 4.60 15.37 2.11
C TYR A 319 3.22 15.33 2.76
N THR A 320 3.13 15.90 3.96
CA THR A 320 1.91 15.87 4.77
C THR A 320 1.59 17.28 5.25
N VAL A 321 0.33 17.69 5.11
CA VAL A 321 -0.18 18.92 5.74
C VAL A 321 -0.60 18.56 7.16
N LEU A 322 0.01 19.19 8.16
CA LEU A 322 -0.32 19.01 9.57
C LEU A 322 -1.31 20.11 9.99
N PRO A 323 -2.62 19.83 10.13
CA PRO A 323 -3.59 20.86 10.47
C PRO A 323 -3.35 21.44 11.86
N THR A 324 -3.50 22.75 11.99
CA THR A 324 -3.37 23.48 13.27
C THR A 324 -4.64 23.45 14.12
N ALA A 325 -5.71 22.86 13.59
CA ALA A 325 -6.97 22.61 14.28
C ALA A 325 -7.65 21.40 13.64
N THR A 326 -8.44 20.66 14.45
CA THR A 326 -9.24 19.54 13.95
C THR A 326 -10.26 20.02 12.91
N PRO A 327 -10.22 19.49 11.66
CA PRO A 327 -11.16 19.90 10.63
C PRO A 327 -12.57 19.40 10.93
N ARG A 328 -13.58 20.16 10.49
CA ARG A 328 -14.98 19.70 10.51
C ARG A 328 -15.21 18.68 9.41
N VAL A 329 -16.10 17.72 9.65
CA VAL A 329 -16.50 16.71 8.67
C VAL A 329 -17.99 16.79 8.40
N ARG A 330 -18.35 16.61 7.13
CA ARG A 330 -19.71 16.34 6.67
C ARG A 330 -19.70 15.02 5.91
N GLY A 331 -20.50 14.06 6.38
CA GLY A 331 -20.60 12.74 5.77
C GLY A 331 -21.01 12.81 4.30
N GLY A 332 -20.38 11.96 3.48
CA GLY A 332 -20.71 11.75 2.06
C GLY A 332 -21.88 10.80 1.84
N GLY A 333 -22.35 10.11 2.89
CA GLY A 333 -23.44 9.14 2.81
C GLY A 333 -23.05 7.81 2.18
N LEU A 334 -21.76 7.47 2.20
CA LEU A 334 -21.24 6.24 1.63
C LEU A 334 -21.83 5.02 2.36
N ALA A 335 -22.39 4.07 1.59
CA ALA A 335 -22.95 2.82 2.09
C ALA A 335 -22.21 1.63 1.52
N ARG A 336 -22.00 0.58 2.32
CA ARG A 336 -21.38 -0.68 1.88
C ARG A 336 -22.26 -1.34 0.83
N GLU A 337 -21.65 -1.81 -0.24
CA GLU A 337 -22.38 -2.39 -1.37
C GLU A 337 -22.82 -3.84 -1.13
N THR A 338 -23.76 -4.27 -1.95
CA THR A 338 -24.20 -5.66 -2.08
C THR A 338 -24.40 -5.93 -3.57
N THR A 339 -23.94 -7.09 -4.02
CA THR A 339 -24.22 -7.54 -5.39
C THR A 339 -25.57 -8.25 -5.44
N ARG A 340 -26.03 -8.55 -6.66
CA ARG A 340 -27.22 -9.40 -6.85
C ARG A 340 -26.90 -10.88 -6.60
N PRO A 341 -27.89 -11.69 -6.17
CA PRO A 341 -27.70 -13.13 -6.11
C PRO A 341 -27.51 -13.72 -7.51
N GLN A 342 -26.79 -14.83 -7.56
CA GLN A 342 -26.59 -15.61 -8.77
C GLN A 342 -27.85 -16.41 -9.16
N GLY A 343 -28.13 -16.46 -10.45
CA GLY A 343 -29.25 -17.22 -11.01
C GLY A 343 -29.04 -18.73 -10.94
N PRO A 344 -30.08 -19.56 -11.17
CA PRO A 344 -30.01 -21.01 -11.02
C PRO A 344 -28.99 -21.67 -11.95
N ASP A 345 -28.73 -21.11 -13.12
CA ASP A 345 -27.75 -21.63 -14.09
C ASP A 345 -26.42 -20.86 -14.09
N GLU A 346 -26.28 -19.87 -13.21
CA GLU A 346 -25.04 -19.12 -13.07
C GLU A 346 -24.13 -19.78 -12.03
N LEU A 347 -22.86 -19.95 -12.39
CA LEU A 347 -21.78 -20.25 -11.46
C LEU A 347 -21.19 -18.93 -10.95
N ALA A 348 -21.30 -18.69 -9.64
CA ALA A 348 -20.68 -17.54 -8.98
C ALA A 348 -19.31 -17.92 -8.40
N VAL A 349 -18.25 -17.25 -8.88
CA VAL A 349 -16.88 -17.41 -8.38
C VAL A 349 -16.37 -16.08 -7.85
N ALA A 350 -15.95 -16.04 -6.59
CA ALA A 350 -15.47 -14.85 -5.92
C ALA A 350 -14.01 -14.96 -5.48
N THR A 351 -13.38 -13.81 -5.23
CA THR A 351 -12.11 -13.69 -4.53
C THR A 351 -12.28 -12.85 -3.26
N LEU A 352 -11.64 -13.28 -2.17
CA LEU A 352 -11.75 -12.66 -0.86
C LEU A 352 -10.42 -12.78 -0.10
N THR A 353 -9.88 -11.66 0.35
CA THR A 353 -8.72 -11.62 1.24
C THR A 353 -9.19 -11.39 2.68
N VAL A 354 -8.74 -12.20 3.65
CA VAL A 354 -9.20 -12.14 5.06
C VAL A 354 -8.16 -11.56 6.03
N ASP A 355 -6.97 -11.20 5.52
CA ASP A 355 -5.94 -10.41 6.19
C ASP A 355 -5.51 -10.94 7.58
N GLY A 356 -5.04 -12.18 7.62
CA GLY A 356 -4.48 -12.78 8.84
C GLY A 356 -5.55 -13.28 9.82
N LEU A 357 -6.66 -13.83 9.32
CA LEU A 357 -7.70 -14.38 10.17
C LEU A 357 -7.20 -15.65 10.88
N ASN A 358 -7.34 -15.70 12.20
CA ASN A 358 -6.94 -16.81 13.11
C ASN A 358 -7.85 -16.79 14.37
N PRO A 359 -7.83 -17.82 15.24
CA PRO A 359 -8.74 -17.93 16.39
C PRO A 359 -8.51 -16.88 17.49
N SER A 360 -7.34 -16.25 17.56
CA SER A 360 -7.06 -15.14 18.49
C SER A 360 -7.64 -13.80 18.01
N ALA A 361 -8.09 -13.72 16.75
CA ALA A 361 -8.71 -12.53 16.21
C ALA A 361 -10.04 -12.22 16.92
N PRO A 362 -10.40 -10.94 17.15
CA PRO A 362 -11.70 -10.58 17.70
C PRO A 362 -12.85 -11.15 16.87
N ARG A 363 -13.92 -11.62 17.54
CA ARG A 363 -15.09 -12.24 16.88
C ARG A 363 -15.76 -11.32 15.85
N GLU A 364 -15.65 -10.01 16.03
CA GLU A 364 -16.11 -8.99 15.08
C GLU A 364 -15.44 -9.13 13.71
N ARG A 365 -14.18 -9.59 13.65
CA ARG A 365 -13.47 -9.85 12.38
C ARG A 365 -14.14 -11.00 11.62
N PHE A 366 -14.39 -12.13 12.29
CA PHE A 366 -15.11 -13.26 11.68
C PHE A 366 -16.52 -12.87 11.20
N ARG A 367 -17.27 -12.13 12.02
CA ARG A 367 -18.60 -11.61 11.66
C ARG A 367 -18.55 -10.68 10.44
N ALA A 368 -17.54 -9.82 10.35
CA ALA A 368 -17.37 -8.94 9.20
C ALA A 368 -17.04 -9.72 7.92
N VAL A 369 -16.13 -10.72 7.98
CA VAL A 369 -15.88 -11.61 6.84
C VAL A 369 -17.16 -12.34 6.42
N ALA A 370 -17.91 -12.88 7.38
CA ALA A 370 -19.17 -13.56 7.11
C ALA A 370 -20.21 -12.63 6.46
N ALA A 371 -20.34 -11.38 6.93
CA ALA A 371 -21.22 -10.38 6.33
C ALA A 371 -20.81 -10.04 4.88
N ASP A 372 -19.51 -9.97 4.59
CA ASP A 372 -19.03 -9.76 3.22
C ASP A 372 -19.40 -10.93 2.30
N ILE A 373 -19.35 -12.16 2.80
CA ILE A 373 -19.75 -13.36 2.04
C ILE A 373 -21.27 -13.41 1.84
N VAL A 374 -22.05 -13.27 2.91
CA VAL A 374 -23.50 -13.51 2.89
C VAL A 374 -24.28 -12.32 2.36
N GLU A 375 -24.02 -11.12 2.89
CA GLU A 375 -24.73 -9.91 2.50
C GLU A 375 -24.11 -9.25 1.28
N GLY A 376 -22.77 -9.14 1.26
CA GLY A 376 -22.03 -8.48 0.20
C GLY A 376 -22.08 -9.27 -1.11
N LEU A 377 -21.47 -10.45 -1.10
CA LEU A 377 -21.29 -11.31 -2.26
C LEU A 377 -22.49 -12.22 -2.56
N ARG A 378 -23.52 -12.23 -1.70
CA ARG A 378 -24.71 -13.09 -1.82
C ARG A 378 -24.41 -14.59 -1.86
N SER A 379 -23.44 -15.02 -1.06
CA SER A 379 -23.05 -16.42 -0.88
C SER A 379 -22.70 -17.13 -2.21
N PRO A 380 -21.56 -16.77 -2.84
CA PRO A 380 -21.06 -17.36 -4.10
C PRO A 380 -20.89 -18.87 -4.02
N ASP A 381 -20.90 -19.55 -5.17
CA ASP A 381 -20.72 -21.00 -5.23
C ASP A 381 -19.30 -21.44 -4.84
N LEU A 382 -18.31 -20.65 -5.26
CA LEU A 382 -16.90 -20.84 -4.96
C LEU A 382 -16.26 -19.50 -4.58
N ILE A 383 -15.41 -19.51 -3.56
CA ILE A 383 -14.60 -18.36 -3.14
C ILE A 383 -13.14 -18.81 -3.07
N THR A 384 -12.27 -18.13 -3.82
CA THR A 384 -10.83 -18.22 -3.58
C THR A 384 -10.47 -17.30 -2.42
N VAL A 385 -9.99 -17.88 -1.33
CA VAL A 385 -9.69 -17.15 -0.09
C VAL A 385 -8.17 -17.01 0.05
N ALA A 386 -7.72 -15.79 0.37
CA ALA A 386 -6.33 -15.48 0.65
C ALA A 386 -6.16 -14.93 2.08
N GLY A 387 -5.05 -15.26 2.74
CA GLY A 387 -4.70 -14.63 4.01
C GLY A 387 -5.24 -15.34 5.26
N VAL A 388 -5.62 -16.62 5.16
CA VAL A 388 -5.97 -17.45 6.33
C VAL A 388 -4.69 -17.87 7.03
N GLN A 389 -4.62 -17.69 8.35
CA GLN A 389 -3.50 -18.17 9.17
C GLN A 389 -3.78 -19.58 9.73
N ASP A 390 -2.76 -20.19 10.34
CA ASP A 390 -2.96 -21.37 11.18
C ASP A 390 -3.79 -21.07 12.44
N ASN A 391 -3.93 -22.08 13.30
CA ASN A 391 -4.70 -22.01 14.53
C ASN A 391 -3.99 -21.22 15.65
N SER A 392 -2.67 -21.01 15.56
CA SER A 392 -1.88 -20.27 16.56
C SER A 392 -1.66 -18.81 16.17
N GLY A 393 -1.96 -18.44 14.92
CA GLY A 393 -1.80 -17.07 14.45
C GLY A 393 -0.32 -16.68 14.44
N PRO A 394 0.10 -15.53 14.99
CA PRO A 394 1.50 -15.12 14.96
C PRO A 394 2.42 -15.94 15.89
N ASP A 395 1.87 -16.84 16.70
CA ASP A 395 2.66 -17.67 17.60
C ASP A 395 3.44 -18.72 16.78
N ASP A 396 4.76 -18.50 16.68
CA ASP A 396 5.73 -19.35 15.95
C ASP A 396 6.05 -20.65 16.73
N ASP A 397 5.04 -21.51 16.89
CA ASP A 397 5.09 -22.73 17.71
C ASP A 397 5.15 -24.03 16.88
N GLY A 398 5.24 -23.91 15.56
CA GLY A 398 5.26 -25.03 14.60
C GLY A 398 3.87 -25.51 14.17
N THR A 399 2.79 -24.89 14.66
CA THR A 399 1.42 -25.20 14.23
C THR A 399 1.20 -24.79 12.79
N VAL A 400 0.85 -25.74 11.93
CA VAL A 400 0.49 -25.45 10.53
C VAL A 400 -0.99 -25.69 10.23
N ALA A 401 -1.76 -26.27 11.16
CA ALA A 401 -3.18 -26.55 10.96
C ALA A 401 -4.01 -25.27 10.98
N ALA A 402 -5.09 -25.19 10.18
CA ALA A 402 -6.01 -24.03 10.13
C ALA A 402 -7.48 -24.46 10.23
N ASP A 403 -7.74 -25.67 10.70
CA ASP A 403 -9.06 -26.26 10.82
C ASP A 403 -9.93 -25.50 11.83
N GLN A 404 -9.37 -25.01 12.93
CA GLN A 404 -10.10 -24.19 13.90
C GLN A 404 -10.46 -22.83 13.32
N THR A 405 -9.47 -22.15 12.72
CA THR A 405 -9.67 -20.87 12.02
C THR A 405 -10.81 -20.95 10.99
N VAL A 406 -10.81 -22.01 10.19
CA VAL A 406 -11.83 -22.21 9.14
C VAL A 406 -13.18 -22.60 9.75
N ALA A 407 -13.21 -23.45 10.78
CA ALA A 407 -14.45 -23.83 11.46
C ALA A 407 -15.16 -22.61 12.08
N GLU A 408 -14.40 -21.69 12.68
CA GLU A 408 -14.94 -20.43 13.20
C GLU A 408 -15.50 -19.53 12.09
N LEU A 409 -14.82 -19.44 10.94
CA LEU A 409 -15.33 -18.71 9.79
C LEU A 409 -16.63 -19.31 9.24
N ILE A 410 -16.69 -20.64 9.06
CA ILE A 410 -17.90 -21.33 8.60
C ILE A 410 -19.04 -21.15 9.60
N THR A 411 -18.73 -21.20 10.90
CA THR A 411 -19.71 -20.93 11.96
C THR A 411 -20.23 -19.51 11.86
N ALA A 412 -19.37 -18.50 11.68
CA ALA A 412 -19.78 -17.12 11.50
C ALA A 412 -20.64 -16.91 10.25
N ILE A 413 -20.35 -17.61 9.15
CA ILE A 413 -21.17 -17.59 7.93
C ILE A 413 -22.57 -18.16 8.21
N SER A 414 -22.64 -19.28 8.92
CA SER A 414 -23.92 -19.89 9.34
C SER A 414 -24.72 -18.95 10.27
N GLU A 415 -24.05 -18.33 11.25
CA GLU A 415 -24.65 -17.34 12.15
C GLU A 415 -25.18 -16.10 11.41
N ALA A 416 -24.54 -15.71 10.29
CA ALA A 416 -25.00 -14.64 9.40
C ALA A 416 -26.14 -15.07 8.47
N GLY A 417 -26.60 -16.32 8.53
CA GLY A 417 -27.67 -16.87 7.67
C GLY A 417 -27.18 -17.36 6.30
N GLY A 418 -25.87 -17.59 6.15
CA GLY A 418 -25.26 -18.15 4.94
C GLY A 418 -25.48 -19.66 4.79
N PRO A 419 -25.23 -20.22 3.59
CA PRO A 419 -25.29 -21.65 3.36
C PRO A 419 -24.11 -22.38 4.02
N ALA A 420 -24.20 -23.70 4.08
CA ALA A 420 -23.07 -24.53 4.47
C ALA A 420 -21.96 -24.45 3.42
N TYR A 421 -20.77 -24.07 3.87
CA TYR A 421 -19.56 -24.07 3.07
C TYR A 421 -18.61 -25.18 3.54
N ASP A 422 -17.87 -25.74 2.60
CA ASP A 422 -16.77 -26.66 2.83
C ASP A 422 -15.45 -26.00 2.35
N TRP A 423 -14.31 -26.51 2.83
CA TRP A 423 -12.99 -25.90 2.66
C TRP A 423 -11.96 -26.87 2.08
N ARG A 424 -11.17 -26.40 1.13
CA ARG A 424 -9.98 -27.12 0.62
C ARG A 424 -8.76 -26.21 0.56
N SER A 425 -7.65 -26.68 1.13
CA SER A 425 -6.35 -26.04 1.05
C SER A 425 -5.24 -27.10 1.13
N VAL A 426 -3.99 -26.68 0.97
CA VAL A 426 -2.82 -27.51 1.30
C VAL A 426 -2.10 -26.83 2.45
N ALA A 427 -1.99 -27.50 3.60
CA ALA A 427 -1.21 -26.98 4.71
C ALA A 427 0.23 -26.68 4.24
N PRO A 428 0.79 -25.50 4.56
CA PRO A 428 2.19 -25.23 4.30
C PRO A 428 3.06 -26.08 5.22
N ARG A 429 4.36 -26.13 4.92
CA ARG A 429 5.35 -26.49 5.95
C ARG A 429 5.58 -25.27 6.82
N ASP A 430 5.91 -25.54 8.07
CA ASP A 430 6.16 -24.48 9.04
C ASP A 430 7.18 -23.46 8.51
N ASN A 431 6.81 -22.18 8.56
CA ASN A 431 7.57 -21.03 8.09
C ASN A 431 8.06 -21.08 6.63
N ALA A 432 7.53 -22.00 5.82
CA ALA A 432 7.98 -22.19 4.44
C ALA A 432 7.23 -21.34 3.41
N ASP A 433 6.10 -20.75 3.80
CA ASP A 433 5.31 -19.82 3.00
C ASP A 433 5.41 -18.44 3.67
N GLY A 434 5.76 -17.39 2.90
CA GLY A 434 5.96 -16.08 3.52
C GLY A 434 4.67 -15.38 3.93
N GLY A 435 4.79 -14.27 4.64
CA GLY A 435 3.67 -13.62 5.32
C GLY A 435 4.15 -13.11 6.66
N GLU A 436 3.24 -13.02 7.63
CA GLU A 436 3.61 -12.88 9.03
C GLU A 436 4.39 -14.14 9.47
N PRO A 437 5.59 -13.99 10.07
CA PRO A 437 6.35 -15.12 10.62
C PRO A 437 5.54 -15.93 11.63
N GLY A 438 5.74 -17.25 11.69
CA GLY A 438 4.99 -18.16 12.56
C GLY A 438 3.59 -18.51 12.05
N ALA A 439 2.92 -17.60 11.31
CA ALA A 439 1.48 -17.71 11.06
C ALA A 439 1.05 -18.56 9.86
N ASN A 440 2.01 -19.14 9.15
CA ASN A 440 1.79 -20.11 8.07
C ASN A 440 0.63 -19.72 7.13
N ILE A 441 0.64 -18.47 6.65
CA ILE A 441 -0.45 -17.89 5.86
C ILE A 441 -0.67 -18.70 4.58
N ARG A 442 -1.94 -18.96 4.24
CA ARG A 442 -2.32 -19.80 3.10
C ARG A 442 -3.40 -19.20 2.21
N VAL A 443 -3.58 -19.89 1.09
CA VAL A 443 -4.71 -19.73 0.16
C VAL A 443 -5.57 -21.00 0.19
N GLY A 444 -6.84 -20.87 -0.16
CA GLY A 444 -7.73 -22.03 -0.28
C GLY A 444 -9.05 -21.72 -0.98
N PHE A 445 -9.93 -22.71 -0.97
CA PHE A 445 -11.23 -22.69 -1.60
C PHE A 445 -12.31 -22.88 -0.55
N LEU A 446 -13.23 -21.94 -0.46
CA LEU A 446 -14.49 -22.10 0.26
C LEU A 446 -15.61 -22.32 -0.76
N PHE A 447 -16.38 -23.39 -0.66
CA PHE A 447 -17.41 -23.73 -1.67
C PHE A 447 -18.66 -24.37 -1.07
N ARG A 448 -19.78 -24.25 -1.76
CA ARG A 448 -21.07 -24.88 -1.37
C ARG A 448 -21.46 -25.97 -2.36
N THR A 449 -22.07 -27.04 -1.88
CA THR A 449 -22.39 -28.24 -2.70
C THR A 449 -23.86 -28.37 -3.08
N ASP A 450 -24.72 -27.53 -2.51
CA ASP A 450 -26.18 -27.56 -2.68
C ASP A 450 -26.66 -26.90 -3.99
N ARG A 451 -25.76 -26.39 -4.83
CA ARG A 451 -26.07 -25.75 -6.12
C ARG A 451 -25.53 -26.49 -7.35
N GLY A 452 -25.02 -27.70 -7.16
CA GLY A 452 -24.47 -28.54 -8.24
C GLY A 452 -22.99 -28.31 -8.52
N LEU A 453 -22.30 -27.57 -7.65
CA LEU A 453 -20.85 -27.56 -7.57
C LEU A 453 -20.38 -28.76 -6.75
N GLY A 454 -19.40 -29.49 -7.26
CA GLY A 454 -18.65 -30.49 -6.51
C GLY A 454 -17.15 -30.22 -6.60
N PHE A 455 -16.44 -30.26 -5.49
CA PHE A 455 -14.98 -30.21 -5.50
C PHE A 455 -14.42 -31.61 -5.77
N VAL A 456 -13.44 -31.73 -6.65
CA VAL A 456 -12.82 -33.02 -6.98
C VAL A 456 -11.58 -33.18 -6.14
N ASP A 457 -11.62 -34.04 -5.12
CA ASP A 457 -10.47 -34.34 -4.28
C ASP A 457 -9.56 -35.40 -4.93
N ARG A 458 -8.27 -35.09 -5.05
CA ARG A 458 -7.22 -36.00 -5.55
C ARG A 458 -6.00 -35.90 -4.64
N PRO A 459 -5.86 -36.81 -3.66
CA PRO A 459 -4.81 -36.73 -2.66
C PRO A 459 -3.44 -37.10 -3.25
N ALA A 460 -2.38 -36.58 -2.62
CA ALA A 460 -1.01 -36.85 -3.06
C ALA A 460 -0.61 -38.33 -2.97
N ALA A 461 -1.18 -39.07 -2.00
CA ALA A 461 -1.01 -40.52 -1.89
C ALA A 461 -1.37 -41.29 -3.16
N ALA A 462 -2.31 -40.80 -3.98
CA ALA A 462 -2.71 -41.43 -5.23
C ALA A 462 -1.67 -41.31 -6.37
N LEU A 463 -0.53 -40.63 -6.14
CA LEU A 463 0.58 -40.58 -7.09
C LEU A 463 1.60 -41.73 -6.89
N GLY A 464 1.39 -42.58 -5.88
CA GLY A 464 2.36 -43.59 -5.41
C GLY A 464 2.50 -44.87 -6.24
N ASP A 465 1.68 -45.10 -7.26
CA ASP A 465 1.59 -46.39 -7.98
C ASP A 465 2.79 -46.72 -8.91
N GLY A 466 3.96 -46.10 -8.68
CA GLY A 466 5.17 -46.31 -9.50
C GLY A 466 6.51 -46.19 -8.75
N MET A 467 6.51 -46.10 -7.42
CA MET A 467 7.74 -46.11 -6.61
C MET A 467 7.78 -47.38 -5.77
N GLY A 468 8.79 -48.21 -6.00
CA GLY A 468 8.96 -49.53 -5.37
C GLY A 468 8.87 -49.50 -3.85
N ALA A 469 8.31 -50.59 -3.31
CA ALA A 469 8.09 -50.81 -1.88
C ALA A 469 9.37 -50.54 -1.06
N GLY A 470 9.32 -49.51 -0.20
CA GLY A 470 10.43 -49.18 0.69
C GLY A 470 10.23 -47.96 1.62
N ALA A 471 9.20 -47.12 1.40
CA ALA A 471 8.84 -45.99 2.27
C ALA A 471 7.35 -45.62 2.17
N ALA A 472 6.46 -46.62 2.20
CA ALA A 472 5.18 -46.59 1.47
C ALA A 472 3.91 -46.21 2.25
N ASP A 473 3.97 -45.51 3.40
CA ASP A 473 2.74 -45.23 4.18
C ASP A 473 2.24 -43.77 4.19
N ALA A 474 3.00 -42.79 3.67
CA ALA A 474 2.59 -41.36 3.72
C ALA A 474 2.31 -40.70 2.36
N GLY A 475 2.65 -41.34 1.23
CA GLY A 475 2.62 -40.69 -0.08
C GLY A 475 3.58 -39.48 -0.17
N PRO A 476 3.67 -38.82 -1.34
CA PRO A 476 4.48 -37.62 -1.49
C PRO A 476 3.87 -36.43 -0.73
N ASP A 477 4.70 -35.63 -0.05
CA ASP A 477 4.27 -34.46 0.73
C ASP A 477 3.51 -33.44 -0.15
N PRO A 478 2.23 -33.15 0.10
CA PRO A 478 1.43 -32.23 -0.72
C PRO A 478 1.96 -30.79 -0.70
N ALA A 479 2.66 -30.36 0.37
CA ALA A 479 3.24 -29.03 0.44
C ALA A 479 4.41 -28.83 -0.55
N ARG A 480 5.09 -29.92 -0.94
CA ARG A 480 6.23 -29.91 -1.87
C ARG A 480 5.92 -30.50 -3.24
N THR A 481 4.79 -31.18 -3.39
CA THR A 481 4.44 -31.86 -4.64
C THR A 481 3.73 -30.92 -5.60
N ALA A 482 4.33 -30.72 -6.77
CA ALA A 482 3.75 -29.88 -7.81
C ALA A 482 2.52 -30.54 -8.44
N VAL A 483 1.42 -29.79 -8.54
CA VAL A 483 0.27 -30.16 -9.36
C VAL A 483 0.62 -30.11 -10.84
N ARG A 484 0.12 -31.09 -11.60
CA ARG A 484 0.33 -31.22 -13.05
C ARG A 484 -1.01 -31.33 -13.76
N ALA A 485 -1.09 -30.82 -14.98
CA ALA A 485 -2.19 -31.09 -15.88
C ALA A 485 -1.98 -32.47 -16.52
N LEU A 486 -3.01 -33.32 -16.49
CA LEU A 486 -3.04 -34.64 -17.08
C LEU A 486 -4.20 -34.74 -18.07
N ALA A 487 -4.06 -35.60 -19.08
CA ALA A 487 -5.14 -35.92 -20.01
C ALA A 487 -5.99 -37.07 -19.45
N GLU A 488 -7.31 -36.91 -19.47
CA GLU A 488 -8.27 -37.96 -19.15
C GLU A 488 -9.49 -37.81 -20.05
N GLY A 489 -9.75 -38.80 -20.91
CA GLY A 489 -10.90 -38.78 -21.82
C GLY A 489 -10.94 -37.53 -22.73
N GLY A 490 -9.77 -37.06 -23.18
CA GLY A 490 -9.66 -35.84 -24.01
C GLY A 490 -9.89 -34.52 -23.26
N ARG A 491 -10.07 -34.55 -21.93
CA ARG A 491 -10.20 -33.36 -21.08
C ARG A 491 -8.97 -33.21 -20.18
N ALA A 492 -8.66 -31.96 -19.83
CA ALA A 492 -7.66 -31.70 -18.82
C ALA A 492 -8.21 -32.10 -17.44
N ARG A 493 -7.38 -32.74 -16.62
CA ARG A 493 -7.61 -32.95 -15.18
C ARG A 493 -6.35 -32.57 -14.41
N LEU A 494 -6.47 -32.38 -13.10
CA LEU A 494 -5.31 -32.18 -12.24
C LEU A 494 -4.78 -33.51 -11.69
N SER A 495 -3.46 -33.60 -11.51
CA SER A 495 -2.82 -34.72 -10.79
C SER A 495 -3.09 -34.69 -9.30
N LEU A 496 -3.29 -33.49 -8.75
CA LEU A 496 -3.60 -33.19 -7.35
C LEU A 496 -4.71 -32.15 -7.33
N SER A 497 -5.67 -32.30 -6.43
CA SER A 497 -6.72 -31.32 -6.25
C SER A 497 -7.22 -31.38 -4.80
N PRO A 498 -7.02 -30.33 -4.00
CA PRO A 498 -6.19 -29.15 -4.33
C PRO A 498 -4.70 -29.53 -4.48
N GLY A 499 -3.92 -28.73 -5.22
CA GLY A 499 -2.48 -28.95 -5.39
C GLY A 499 -1.70 -27.66 -5.67
N ARG A 500 -0.43 -27.60 -5.24
CA ARG A 500 0.39 -26.38 -5.33
C ARG A 500 1.03 -26.20 -6.71
N VAL A 501 1.01 -24.98 -7.24
CA VAL A 501 1.61 -24.64 -8.52
C VAL A 501 3.11 -24.42 -8.36
N ALA A 502 3.90 -25.37 -8.86
CA ALA A 502 5.37 -25.32 -8.85
C ALA A 502 5.98 -24.93 -7.48
N PRO A 503 5.63 -25.63 -6.37
CA PRO A 503 6.00 -25.24 -5.00
C PRO A 503 7.51 -25.22 -4.72
N ALA A 504 8.32 -25.88 -5.56
CA ALA A 504 9.78 -25.89 -5.48
C ALA A 504 10.47 -24.79 -6.31
N ASP A 505 9.71 -23.98 -7.08
CA ASP A 505 10.27 -22.84 -7.82
C ASP A 505 10.68 -21.75 -6.81
N PRO A 506 11.96 -21.30 -6.79
CA PRO A 506 12.47 -20.31 -5.84
C PRO A 506 11.72 -18.97 -5.86
N VAL A 507 10.94 -18.71 -6.92
CA VAL A 507 10.06 -17.54 -7.01
C VAL A 507 9.04 -17.45 -5.87
N TRP A 508 8.78 -18.57 -5.18
CA TRP A 508 7.86 -18.65 -4.05
C TRP A 508 8.55 -18.56 -2.69
N ASN A 509 9.87 -18.37 -2.62
CA ASN A 509 10.57 -18.13 -1.36
C ASN A 509 9.98 -16.89 -0.69
N ASP A 510 9.64 -17.00 0.60
CA ASP A 510 8.97 -15.97 1.39
C ASP A 510 7.67 -15.44 0.73
N SER A 511 6.95 -16.31 0.02
CA SER A 511 5.65 -15.98 -0.58
C SER A 511 4.69 -17.15 -0.46
N ARG A 512 3.39 -16.86 -0.51
CA ARG A 512 2.35 -17.90 -0.62
C ARG A 512 2.49 -18.57 -1.99
N LYS A 513 2.41 -19.90 -2.02
CA LYS A 513 2.42 -20.68 -3.26
C LYS A 513 0.98 -20.82 -3.78
N PRO A 514 0.68 -20.52 -5.06
CA PRO A 514 -0.67 -20.65 -5.60
C PRO A 514 -1.22 -22.07 -5.53
N LEU A 515 -2.54 -22.17 -5.42
CA LEU A 515 -3.25 -23.44 -5.27
C LEU A 515 -4.18 -23.66 -6.45
N ALA A 516 -4.02 -24.77 -7.16
CA ALA A 516 -4.94 -25.22 -8.19
C ALA A 516 -5.94 -26.21 -7.61
N GLY A 517 -7.22 -26.05 -7.95
CA GLY A 517 -8.30 -26.96 -7.62
C GLY A 517 -9.11 -27.33 -8.86
N GLU A 518 -9.66 -28.54 -8.86
CA GLU A 518 -10.60 -29.03 -9.87
C GLU A 518 -11.99 -29.05 -9.25
N ILE A 519 -12.93 -28.35 -9.90
CA ILE A 519 -14.35 -28.41 -9.55
C ILE A 519 -15.15 -29.00 -10.71
N THR A 520 -16.33 -29.50 -10.40
CA THR A 520 -17.38 -29.82 -11.36
C THR A 520 -18.56 -28.91 -11.11
N TRP A 521 -19.13 -28.37 -12.18
CA TRP A 521 -20.41 -27.68 -12.17
C TRP A 521 -21.36 -28.47 -13.06
N ARG A 522 -22.29 -29.20 -12.45
CA ARG A 522 -23.27 -30.06 -13.18
C ARG A 522 -22.58 -30.97 -14.22
N GLY A 523 -21.50 -31.62 -13.82
CA GLY A 523 -20.70 -32.52 -14.67
C GLY A 523 -19.70 -31.85 -15.62
N ARG A 524 -19.67 -30.51 -15.68
CA ARG A 524 -18.65 -29.76 -16.44
C ARG A 524 -17.46 -29.44 -15.55
N ARG A 525 -16.27 -29.89 -15.94
CA ARG A 525 -15.02 -29.68 -15.18
C ARG A 525 -14.47 -28.28 -15.40
N ILE A 526 -14.05 -27.62 -14.33
CA ILE A 526 -13.41 -26.30 -14.34
C ILE A 526 -12.17 -26.37 -13.43
N ILE A 527 -11.06 -25.80 -13.89
CA ILE A 527 -9.83 -25.66 -13.09
C ILE A 527 -9.75 -24.24 -12.56
N VAL A 528 -9.52 -24.09 -11.26
CA VAL A 528 -9.41 -22.79 -10.61
C VAL A 528 -8.04 -22.67 -9.95
N VAL A 529 -7.37 -21.53 -10.13
CA VAL A 529 -6.08 -21.22 -9.49
C VAL A 529 -6.27 -20.05 -8.54
N ALA A 530 -6.16 -20.31 -7.23
CA ALA A 530 -6.18 -19.32 -6.17
C ALA A 530 -4.77 -18.76 -5.93
N ASN A 531 -4.66 -17.43 -5.79
CA ASN A 531 -3.40 -16.71 -5.70
C ASN A 531 -3.36 -15.76 -4.49
N HIS A 532 -2.15 -15.55 -3.97
CA HIS A 532 -1.82 -14.48 -3.05
C HIS A 532 -0.34 -14.13 -3.26
N TRP A 533 -0.06 -13.23 -4.19
CA TRP A 533 1.31 -12.92 -4.61
C TRP A 533 2.07 -12.06 -3.61
N TYR A 534 3.38 -11.97 -3.80
CA TYR A 534 4.28 -11.24 -2.91
C TYR A 534 3.87 -9.76 -2.81
N ALA A 535 3.62 -9.28 -1.61
CA ALA A 535 3.20 -7.89 -1.38
C ALA A 535 4.32 -6.90 -1.76
N LYS A 536 3.96 -5.63 -1.98
CA LYS A 536 4.96 -4.56 -2.08
C LYS A 536 5.67 -4.47 -0.72
N ALA A 537 7.00 -4.50 -0.73
CA ALA A 537 7.81 -4.49 0.49
C ALA A 537 8.30 -3.07 0.83
N GLY A 538 8.76 -2.87 2.07
CA GLY A 538 9.22 -1.57 2.56
C GLY A 538 10.48 -1.02 1.86
N ASP A 539 11.17 -1.86 1.08
CA ASP A 539 12.28 -1.48 0.22
C ASP A 539 11.83 -0.84 -1.12
N ASP A 540 10.55 -0.98 -1.48
CA ASP A 540 9.95 -0.24 -2.60
C ASP A 540 9.89 1.25 -2.23
N GLN A 541 10.56 2.06 -3.04
CA GLN A 541 10.79 3.47 -2.71
C GLN A 541 9.52 4.32 -2.84
N PRO A 542 9.34 5.36 -2.00
CA PRO A 542 8.13 6.17 -2.01
C PRO A 542 7.97 6.96 -3.31
N ALA A 543 6.72 7.33 -3.64
CA ALA A 543 6.42 8.13 -4.83
C ALA A 543 7.12 9.50 -4.79
N PHE A 544 7.22 10.12 -3.62
CA PHE A 544 7.92 11.38 -3.37
C PHE A 544 9.29 11.16 -2.70
N GLY A 545 10.07 10.20 -3.21
CA GLY A 545 11.42 9.91 -2.71
C GLY A 545 12.55 10.59 -3.48
N ARG A 546 13.75 10.47 -2.94
CA ARG A 546 15.03 10.96 -3.47
C ARG A 546 15.34 10.43 -4.87
N TYR A 547 15.00 9.17 -5.15
CA TYR A 547 15.28 8.53 -6.44
C TYR A 547 14.03 8.50 -7.33
N GLN A 548 14.15 8.99 -8.57
CA GLN A 548 13.02 9.16 -9.49
C GLN A 548 13.32 8.61 -10.90
N PRO A 549 12.48 7.74 -11.49
CA PRO A 549 11.31 7.13 -10.85
C PRO A 549 11.70 6.25 -9.65
N PRO A 550 10.79 6.04 -8.68
CA PRO A 550 11.08 5.24 -7.50
C PRO A 550 11.47 3.82 -7.89
N ARG A 551 12.54 3.28 -7.30
CA ARG A 551 12.89 1.87 -7.48
C ARG A 551 11.83 1.00 -6.80
N ARG A 552 11.50 -0.12 -7.44
CA ARG A 552 10.57 -1.13 -6.91
C ARG A 552 11.28 -2.48 -6.83
N PRO A 553 12.22 -2.68 -5.88
CA PRO A 553 13.00 -3.91 -5.82
C PRO A 553 12.12 -5.16 -5.63
N SER A 554 10.92 -5.04 -5.05
CA SER A 554 10.00 -6.18 -4.91
C SER A 554 9.30 -6.58 -6.22
N ALA A 555 9.25 -5.70 -7.23
CA ALA A 555 8.44 -5.89 -8.44
C ALA A 555 8.88 -7.07 -9.32
N TRP A 556 10.16 -7.42 -9.31
CA TRP A 556 10.64 -8.58 -10.09
C TRP A 556 10.02 -9.89 -9.60
N ARG A 557 9.73 -10.01 -8.29
CA ARG A 557 9.11 -11.20 -7.70
C ARG A 557 7.75 -11.45 -8.35
N ARG A 558 6.87 -10.45 -8.35
CA ARG A 558 5.54 -10.55 -8.98
C ARG A 558 5.61 -10.79 -10.49
N ALA A 559 6.58 -10.20 -11.18
CA ALA A 559 6.82 -10.50 -12.60
C ALA A 559 7.20 -11.96 -12.85
N ALA A 560 8.00 -12.57 -11.96
CA ALA A 560 8.36 -13.97 -12.03
C ALA A 560 7.21 -14.91 -11.61
N GLN A 561 6.43 -14.52 -10.59
CA GLN A 561 5.23 -15.26 -10.15
C GLN A 561 4.18 -15.33 -11.28
N ALA A 562 3.95 -14.22 -11.97
CA ALA A 562 3.11 -14.18 -13.17
C ALA A 562 3.58 -15.18 -14.25
N ARG A 563 4.89 -15.36 -14.44
CA ARG A 563 5.45 -16.36 -15.38
C ARG A 563 5.18 -17.78 -14.93
N ALA A 564 5.32 -18.08 -13.64
CA ALA A 564 5.06 -19.41 -13.08
C ALA A 564 3.59 -19.81 -13.24
N VAL A 565 2.65 -18.93 -12.88
CA VAL A 565 1.21 -19.18 -13.05
C VAL A 565 0.85 -19.29 -14.53
N ALA A 566 1.37 -18.42 -15.40
CA ALA A 566 1.12 -18.51 -16.83
C ALA A 566 1.65 -19.82 -17.46
N ARG A 567 2.79 -20.34 -16.99
CA ARG A 567 3.30 -21.65 -17.42
C ARG A 567 2.34 -22.77 -17.06
N PHE A 568 1.82 -22.78 -15.84
CA PHE A 568 0.87 -23.79 -15.38
C PHE A 568 -0.45 -23.73 -16.16
N VAL A 569 -1.05 -22.54 -16.33
CA VAL A 569 -2.29 -22.42 -17.12
C VAL A 569 -2.08 -22.87 -18.56
N ARG A 570 -0.92 -22.56 -19.16
CA ARG A 570 -0.60 -23.07 -20.50
C ARG A 570 -0.46 -24.58 -20.55
N SER A 571 0.05 -25.25 -19.52
CA SER A 571 0.14 -26.71 -19.53
C SER A 571 -1.24 -27.37 -19.47
N VAL A 572 -2.17 -26.81 -18.70
CA VAL A 572 -3.60 -27.20 -18.72
C VAL A 572 -4.18 -27.03 -20.12
N ARG A 573 -3.96 -25.88 -20.74
CA ARG A 573 -4.49 -25.59 -22.08
C ARG A 573 -3.80 -26.32 -23.22
N ALA A 574 -2.59 -26.85 -23.00
CA ALA A 574 -1.92 -27.73 -23.94
C ALA A 574 -2.56 -29.12 -23.95
N VAL A 575 -3.05 -29.60 -22.80
CA VAL A 575 -3.84 -30.83 -22.71
C VAL A 575 -5.22 -30.65 -23.33
N GLN A 576 -5.90 -29.54 -23.01
CA GLN A 576 -7.22 -29.22 -23.57
C GLN A 576 -7.28 -27.74 -23.96
N ARG A 577 -7.25 -27.46 -25.28
CA ARG A 577 -7.17 -26.09 -25.84
C ARG A 577 -8.24 -25.13 -25.31
N ASP A 578 -9.44 -25.64 -25.09
CA ASP A 578 -10.64 -24.96 -24.63
C ASP A 578 -10.98 -25.27 -23.16
N ALA A 579 -9.99 -25.68 -22.35
CA ALA A 579 -10.18 -25.88 -20.92
C ALA A 579 -10.78 -24.64 -20.25
N ASP A 580 -11.77 -24.88 -19.39
CA ASP A 580 -12.34 -23.86 -18.51
C ASP A 580 -11.36 -23.63 -17.36
N VAL A 581 -10.72 -22.46 -17.37
CA VAL A 581 -9.73 -22.09 -16.35
C VAL A 581 -10.10 -20.72 -15.79
N ILE A 582 -10.10 -20.62 -14.46
CA ILE A 582 -10.26 -19.37 -13.72
C ILE A 582 -8.98 -19.14 -12.92
N VAL A 583 -8.40 -17.95 -13.01
CA VAL A 583 -7.32 -17.52 -12.13
C VAL A 583 -7.85 -16.38 -11.28
N ALA A 584 -7.86 -16.55 -9.96
CA ALA A 584 -8.42 -15.57 -9.04
C ALA A 584 -7.54 -15.40 -7.79
N GLY A 585 -7.67 -14.25 -7.12
CA GLY A 585 -6.94 -13.95 -5.89
C GLY A 585 -6.26 -12.59 -5.89
N ASP A 586 -5.53 -12.32 -4.80
CA ASP A 586 -4.68 -11.14 -4.64
C ASP A 586 -3.38 -11.29 -5.46
N LEU A 587 -3.25 -10.50 -6.52
CA LEU A 587 -2.05 -10.44 -7.36
C LEU A 587 -1.09 -9.31 -6.94
N ASN A 588 -1.50 -8.47 -5.99
CA ASN A 588 -0.74 -7.32 -5.46
C ASN A 588 -0.25 -6.31 -6.51
N GLU A 589 -0.88 -6.29 -7.68
CA GLU A 589 -0.54 -5.42 -8.82
C GLU A 589 -1.80 -4.92 -9.53
N PRO A 590 -1.84 -3.67 -10.00
CA PRO A 590 -2.95 -3.18 -10.83
C PRO A 590 -3.04 -3.90 -12.18
N GLU A 591 -4.22 -3.84 -12.79
CA GLU A 591 -4.56 -4.46 -14.07
C GLU A 591 -3.66 -3.98 -15.21
N PHE A 592 -3.22 -2.71 -15.13
CA PHE A 592 -2.33 -2.13 -16.12
C PHE A 592 -0.84 -2.49 -15.92
N SER A 593 -0.49 -3.16 -14.82
CA SER A 593 0.88 -3.53 -14.49
C SER A 593 1.48 -4.52 -15.51
N ALA A 594 2.81 -4.55 -15.59
CA ALA A 594 3.49 -5.51 -16.45
C ALA A 594 3.24 -6.98 -16.04
N PRO A 595 3.27 -7.37 -14.75
CA PRO A 595 2.99 -8.76 -14.34
C PRO A 595 1.58 -9.25 -14.71
N VAL A 596 0.53 -8.48 -14.44
CA VAL A 596 -0.86 -8.88 -14.72
C VAL A 596 -1.09 -8.97 -16.23
N ARG A 597 -0.63 -7.98 -17.01
CA ARG A 597 -0.69 -8.02 -18.48
C ARG A 597 0.10 -9.18 -19.07
N TYR A 598 1.25 -9.51 -18.49
CA TYR A 598 2.02 -10.67 -18.91
C TYR A 598 1.23 -11.96 -18.67
N LEU A 599 0.66 -12.15 -17.48
CA LEU A 599 -0.15 -13.31 -17.14
C LEU A 599 -1.32 -13.46 -18.13
N ALA A 600 -2.14 -12.42 -18.28
CA ALA A 600 -3.29 -12.42 -19.17
C ALA A 600 -2.90 -12.81 -20.61
N ARG A 601 -1.92 -12.11 -21.20
CA ARG A 601 -1.50 -12.37 -22.59
C ARG A 601 -0.86 -13.75 -22.77
N ARG A 602 0.02 -14.16 -21.86
CA ARG A 602 0.81 -15.39 -22.00
C ARG A 602 0.07 -16.65 -21.59
N ALA A 603 -0.97 -16.55 -20.76
CA ALA A 603 -1.90 -17.64 -20.48
C ALA A 603 -3.12 -17.63 -21.44
N GLY A 604 -3.31 -16.52 -22.17
CA GLY A 604 -4.47 -16.29 -23.04
C GLY A 604 -5.76 -16.18 -22.24
N LEU A 605 -5.71 -15.48 -21.10
CA LEU A 605 -6.83 -15.20 -20.21
C LEU A 605 -7.29 -13.76 -20.41
N ARG A 606 -8.57 -13.51 -20.12
CA ARG A 606 -9.15 -12.16 -20.07
C ARG A 606 -9.29 -11.75 -18.61
N ASP A 607 -8.69 -10.61 -18.25
CA ASP A 607 -8.88 -10.01 -16.92
C ASP A 607 -10.21 -9.26 -16.88
N LEU A 608 -11.09 -9.62 -15.96
CA LEU A 608 -12.43 -9.05 -15.88
C LEU A 608 -12.41 -7.62 -15.33
N THR A 609 -11.37 -7.22 -14.60
CA THR A 609 -11.20 -5.82 -14.17
C THR A 609 -11.10 -4.87 -15.38
N ASP A 610 -10.52 -5.34 -16.50
CA ASP A 610 -10.44 -4.56 -17.73
C ASP A 610 -11.80 -4.38 -18.45
N GLU A 611 -12.85 -5.07 -18.01
CA GLU A 611 -14.21 -4.95 -18.54
C GLU A 611 -15.06 -3.91 -17.81
N LEU A 612 -14.66 -3.54 -16.59
CA LEU A 612 -15.37 -2.53 -15.80
C LEU A 612 -15.08 -1.11 -16.32
N PRO A 613 -16.01 -0.16 -16.12
CA PRO A 613 -15.70 1.26 -16.26
C PRO A 613 -14.50 1.64 -15.38
N VAL A 614 -13.63 2.54 -15.87
CA VAL A 614 -12.41 2.97 -15.13
C VAL A 614 -12.71 3.41 -13.69
N ALA A 615 -13.88 4.01 -13.47
CA ALA A 615 -14.31 4.49 -12.15
C ALA A 615 -14.60 3.37 -11.14
N GLU A 616 -14.74 2.12 -11.57
CA GLU A 616 -15.04 0.93 -10.74
C GLU A 616 -13.83 -0.02 -10.62
N ARG A 617 -12.68 0.29 -11.24
CA ARG A 617 -11.51 -0.62 -11.32
C ARG A 617 -10.63 -0.55 -10.06
N TYR A 618 -11.19 -0.88 -8.91
CA TYR A 618 -10.41 -0.92 -7.68
C TYR A 618 -10.92 -1.92 -6.67
N THR A 619 -10.00 -2.60 -6.00
CA THR A 619 -10.31 -3.43 -4.83
C THR A 619 -9.67 -2.86 -3.57
N ALA A 620 -8.81 -1.83 -3.69
CA ALA A 620 -8.11 -1.21 -2.59
C ALA A 620 -7.94 0.30 -2.78
N VAL A 621 -7.85 1.02 -1.66
CA VAL A 621 -7.50 2.44 -1.62
C VAL A 621 -6.24 2.62 -0.76
N SER A 622 -5.08 2.76 -1.41
CA SER A 622 -3.78 2.90 -0.72
C SER A 622 -3.31 4.34 -0.79
N GLU A 623 -3.08 4.98 0.35
CA GLU A 623 -2.74 6.41 0.42
C GLU A 623 -3.75 7.30 -0.34
N GLY A 624 -5.00 6.86 -0.50
CA GLY A 624 -6.03 7.58 -1.27
C GLY A 624 -6.01 7.33 -2.78
N ASN A 625 -5.14 6.47 -3.28
CA ASN A 625 -5.16 5.98 -4.66
C ASN A 625 -5.99 4.70 -4.76
N ALA A 626 -7.09 4.75 -5.51
CA ALA A 626 -7.91 3.59 -5.85
C ALA A 626 -7.23 2.75 -6.95
N GLN A 627 -7.03 1.46 -6.70
CA GLN A 627 -6.38 0.50 -7.60
C GLN A 627 -6.93 -0.92 -7.43
N ALA A 628 -6.95 -1.71 -8.49
CA ALA A 628 -7.23 -3.14 -8.41
C ALA A 628 -5.98 -3.89 -7.92
N LEU A 629 -6.17 -4.84 -7.01
CA LEU A 629 -5.09 -5.72 -6.53
C LEU A 629 -5.55 -7.18 -6.50
N ASP A 630 -6.85 -7.40 -6.35
CA ASP A 630 -7.52 -8.68 -6.51
C ASP A 630 -8.13 -8.78 -7.91
N HIS A 631 -7.97 -9.92 -8.56
CA HIS A 631 -8.39 -10.12 -9.95
C HIS A 631 -9.16 -11.43 -10.10
N ILE A 632 -10.03 -11.48 -11.12
CA ILE A 632 -10.56 -12.72 -11.68
C ILE A 632 -10.27 -12.71 -13.18
N LEU A 633 -9.56 -13.72 -13.66
CA LEU A 633 -9.23 -13.89 -15.07
C LEU A 633 -9.85 -15.17 -15.62
N LEU A 634 -10.50 -15.08 -16.77
CA LEU A 634 -11.19 -16.20 -17.41
C LEU A 634 -10.46 -16.70 -18.65
N SER A 635 -10.46 -18.03 -18.85
CA SER A 635 -10.06 -18.62 -20.13
C SER A 635 -11.03 -18.23 -21.26
N PRO A 636 -10.63 -18.35 -22.53
CA PRO A 636 -11.49 -17.93 -23.64
C PRO A 636 -12.81 -18.70 -23.73
N SER A 637 -12.86 -19.95 -23.25
CA SER A 637 -14.08 -20.75 -23.24
C SER A 637 -15.12 -20.19 -22.27
N LEU A 638 -14.69 -19.72 -21.09
CA LEU A 638 -15.55 -19.08 -20.09
C LEU A 638 -15.86 -17.63 -20.46
N ALA A 639 -14.88 -16.86 -20.94
CA ALA A 639 -15.06 -15.45 -21.30
C ALA A 639 -16.02 -15.23 -22.49
N ARG A 640 -16.26 -16.25 -23.33
CA ARG A 640 -17.28 -16.20 -24.40
C ARG A 640 -18.71 -16.42 -23.90
N ARG A 641 -18.87 -16.95 -22.69
CA ARG A 641 -20.19 -17.12 -22.08
C ARG A 641 -20.66 -15.77 -21.57
N LYS A 642 -21.97 -15.57 -21.46
CA LYS A 642 -22.51 -14.39 -20.77
C LYS A 642 -22.00 -14.42 -19.33
N HIS A 643 -21.39 -13.33 -18.90
CA HIS A 643 -20.92 -13.18 -17.53
C HIS A 643 -21.06 -11.73 -17.09
N GLU A 644 -21.09 -11.54 -15.79
CA GLU A 644 -21.14 -10.23 -15.16
C GLU A 644 -20.15 -10.27 -13.99
N TYR A 645 -19.23 -9.30 -13.98
CA TYR A 645 -18.21 -9.13 -12.96
C TYR A 645 -18.53 -7.90 -12.13
N ASP A 646 -18.31 -8.00 -10.83
CA ASP A 646 -18.62 -6.95 -9.86
C ASP A 646 -17.56 -6.93 -8.77
N ILE A 647 -17.14 -5.73 -8.38
CA ILE A 647 -16.29 -5.50 -7.21
C ILE A 647 -17.19 -4.88 -6.16
N VAL A 648 -17.37 -5.56 -5.03
CA VAL A 648 -18.38 -5.17 -4.04
C VAL A 648 -17.72 -4.29 -2.98
N HIS A 649 -17.89 -2.98 -3.10
CA HIS A 649 -17.20 -2.01 -2.23
C HIS A 649 -17.73 -2.02 -0.81
N ARG A 650 -17.01 -2.70 0.08
CA ARG A 650 -17.41 -2.90 1.47
C ARG A 650 -16.33 -2.57 2.48
N ARG A 651 -15.06 -2.42 2.08
CA ARG A 651 -13.92 -2.29 3.01
C ARG A 651 -13.01 -1.15 2.65
N SER A 652 -12.55 -1.09 1.40
CA SER A 652 -11.41 -0.23 1.00
C SER A 652 -11.67 1.26 1.23
N GLU A 653 -12.93 1.66 1.24
CA GLU A 653 -13.41 3.03 1.33
C GLU A 653 -13.78 3.51 2.74
N PHE A 654 -13.76 2.59 3.71
CA PHE A 654 -14.31 2.80 5.05
C PHE A 654 -13.20 2.89 6.10
N ALA A 655 -13.32 3.85 7.02
CA ALA A 655 -12.42 3.98 8.16
C ALA A 655 -12.63 2.85 9.17
N ASP A 656 -13.88 2.42 9.35
CA ASP A 656 -14.27 1.27 10.17
C ASP A 656 -14.13 -0.03 9.37
N ARG A 657 -12.89 -0.52 9.26
CA ARG A 657 -12.58 -1.77 8.56
C ARG A 657 -11.98 -2.80 9.52
N PRO A 658 -12.81 -3.65 10.14
CA PRO A 658 -12.30 -4.71 11.02
C PRO A 658 -11.52 -5.80 10.25
N VAL A 659 -11.61 -5.85 8.92
CA VAL A 659 -10.94 -6.86 8.08
C VAL A 659 -10.30 -6.20 6.87
N GLY A 660 -8.98 -5.98 6.96
CA GLY A 660 -8.14 -5.56 5.83
C GLY A 660 -8.65 -4.35 5.04
N ASP A 661 -8.03 -4.11 3.88
CA ASP A 661 -8.36 -2.99 2.99
C ASP A 661 -8.78 -3.43 1.58
N ARG A 662 -9.00 -4.74 1.38
CA ARG A 662 -9.35 -5.36 0.12
C ARG A 662 -10.84 -5.65 0.02
N ASP A 663 -11.51 -4.99 -0.92
CA ASP A 663 -12.88 -5.32 -1.33
C ASP A 663 -12.93 -6.67 -2.03
N PRO A 664 -13.95 -7.50 -1.75
CA PRO A 664 -14.15 -8.74 -2.48
C PRO A 664 -14.71 -8.47 -3.88
N ALA A 665 -14.47 -9.42 -4.80
CA ALA A 665 -14.99 -9.36 -6.15
C ALA A 665 -15.62 -10.69 -6.56
N VAL A 666 -16.62 -10.67 -7.44
CA VAL A 666 -17.36 -11.84 -7.90
C VAL A 666 -17.64 -11.77 -9.40
N VAL A 667 -17.50 -12.91 -10.07
CA VAL A 667 -18.06 -13.12 -11.42
C VAL A 667 -19.21 -14.12 -11.33
N ARG A 668 -20.29 -13.85 -12.05
CA ARG A 668 -21.37 -14.82 -12.29
C ARG A 668 -21.36 -15.18 -13.76
N ILE A 669 -21.15 -16.44 -14.07
CA ILE A 669 -20.99 -16.95 -15.44
C ILE A 669 -22.22 -17.80 -15.76
N ASP A 670 -22.92 -17.49 -16.84
CA ASP A 670 -24.04 -18.29 -17.33
C ASP A 670 -23.53 -19.64 -17.88
N MET A 671 -23.83 -20.72 -17.17
CA MET A 671 -23.40 -22.07 -17.49
C MET A 671 -24.48 -22.90 -18.19
N ALA A 672 -25.60 -22.29 -18.61
CA ALA A 672 -26.65 -22.98 -19.35
C ALA A 672 -26.11 -23.61 -20.65
N ALA A 673 -26.66 -24.77 -21.04
CA ALA A 673 -26.30 -25.37 -22.32
C ALA A 673 -26.62 -24.38 -23.47
N PRO A 674 -25.75 -24.22 -24.48
CA PRO A 674 -26.10 -23.45 -25.66
C PRO A 674 -27.41 -23.99 -26.26
N PRO A 675 -28.32 -23.14 -26.77
CA PRO A 675 -29.53 -23.63 -27.41
C PRO A 675 -29.16 -24.59 -28.55
N ALA A 676 -29.84 -25.74 -28.62
CA ALA A 676 -29.61 -26.70 -29.69
C ALA A 676 -29.75 -26.01 -31.05
N PRO A 677 -28.86 -26.28 -32.03
CA PRO A 677 -29.04 -25.75 -33.37
C PRO A 677 -30.43 -26.16 -33.86
N ARG A 678 -31.23 -25.18 -34.30
CA ARG A 678 -32.54 -25.46 -34.91
C ARG A 678 -32.31 -26.47 -36.03
N GLY A 679 -32.79 -27.69 -35.80
CA GLY A 679 -32.53 -28.81 -36.70
C GLY A 679 -32.90 -28.45 -38.12
N ALA A 680 -31.99 -28.75 -39.05
CA ALA A 680 -32.35 -28.87 -40.45
C ALA A 680 -33.60 -29.74 -40.55
N ALA A 681 -34.64 -29.23 -41.20
CA ALA A 681 -35.85 -29.97 -41.49
C ALA A 681 -35.46 -31.35 -42.04
N ALA A 682 -36.05 -32.40 -41.45
CA ALA A 682 -35.92 -33.74 -41.98
C ALA A 682 -36.29 -33.73 -43.47
N PRO A 683 -35.53 -34.40 -44.35
CA PRO A 683 -35.93 -34.55 -45.74
C PRO A 683 -37.26 -35.33 -45.75
N GLY A 684 -38.31 -34.69 -46.25
CA GLY A 684 -39.62 -35.29 -46.43
C GLY A 684 -39.52 -36.57 -47.26
N ARG A 685 -40.25 -37.59 -46.83
CA ARG A 685 -40.45 -38.84 -47.56
C ARG A 685 -41.24 -38.64 -48.84
#